data_AF-A0A1Y2QBM2-F1
#
_entry.id   AF-A0A1Y2QBM2-F1
#
_cell.length_a   1.000
_cell.length_b   1.000
_cell.length_c   1.000
_cell.angle_alpha   90.00
_cell.angle_beta   90.00
_cell.angle_gamma   90.00
#
_symmetry.space_group_name_H-M   'P 1'
#
loop_
_entity.id
_entity.type
_entity.pdbx_description
1 polymer ?
#
loop_
_entity_poly.entity_id
_entity_poly.type
_entity_poly.pdbx_seq_one_letter_code
_entity_poly.pdbx_strand_id
1 'polypeptide(L)'
;MTAADTSARTSSLWQQTWNAPVRWRRWGVRALAGLLLLWCAAWAGLPPLIKSQIESRASAALGRTVTLQAVAVRPWALEVDLVGLRVAGASADAEPLLTVARLHVDAELQSLLRLAPVIDALRVEQPVVHLAHLGEGQYSVDDIIQRLRQASPPADTPTEPARFALFNLEVRGGALTLDDRPVGVVHRVEAIELGVPFLSNLASRRDVVTRPRLAFRLNGSEFDSSATTTPFADTHATQARLRMPGFDLAPYLPYWPSALPVRPLAGVLDIDLGLDFEQRAQPQVRLSGSVGVAGLRLAETATPADPPWLAWDRLQVALESVEPLQRKVTLGPVALDGLHLRLGRDAAGQTNLQRMVARLAPRTAAGPAAAAPARPAAATPAPSPWQVRVASFELKAGRIDWRDAATRPAAALDLTELQMRLGAVAWPAMPPAPLEASARLADVPLNLRGEVSDTRVQLQLGLQGWPLAAVSPYMQQFLVPEAAGALSADLALEWNAARDGQPMAVRVQASQLAMDALRLGPARQPLAQWKRLELADVDLAWPASRLALGTVRLEEPRVQAGRDAEGRWMFQSWLRERPATPAAATSGAANAADAKVPAPASAAPAWQVTVADLRIERGGLRWTDRAVARPVDLVVSGLDLRLQNLAPLAAVQPDMPLSLQARVAQADRGNEAGRLSVNGQLRLPAPDAGLRTRSRLQIERLPLHALEPYFGDRLAIELLRADASLRGQLDLELAASGPRIQLTADAALEDLRAHSIVPAEELLTWKSLQVRGIRLQTAPGEALRLAVAETVLSDYYARIVIDPEGRINLRGLVKPAPEAGSTPTAASAPVATPAAPPMASQPPDIRFGPVSLVNGRVLFSDRFIRPNYTANLSELTGTLSAFASRPASPGEPLALADLSLKGRAEGTAALDIGGRINPLAQPLALDVQAKVRDLELPPLSPYSAKYAGYGIERGKLSVDLAYRIDPDGQLSASNQIILNQLSFGERIEGSTAPNLPVKLAVALLADRNGVIDINLPVSGSLNDPQFRLGPIIVKLIFNLIGKAITSPFALIAGAFAADGPDMSQVAFAPGSAALADEGRRQLESVAQALASRPALQLTVMGHSDLEAERSGYQRARLDAQVQAEKRRQLARSGSAVPATVSVSAQEYPDLLKEVYRRADVAKPRNLVGLAKDIPVADMEKLLMAAVPVNEDAMRELAVARAVAVKDFLSTRSVPEDRLFLGAPRLKAAGDAWKPQAELQLAPR
;
A
#
# COMPACT_ATOMS: atom_id res chain seq x y z
N MET A 1 -62.93 -75.71 38.54
CA MET A 1 -63.50 -75.60 39.91
C MET A 1 -64.78 -74.80 39.78
N THR A 2 -65.93 -75.48 39.55
CA THR A 2 -66.91 -75.96 40.57
C THR A 2 -67.66 -74.77 41.18
N ALA A 3 -68.99 -74.70 41.29
CA ALA A 3 -70.10 -75.64 41.10
C ALA A 3 -71.42 -74.81 41.05
N ALA A 4 -72.45 -75.26 40.33
CA ALA A 4 -73.71 -75.85 40.86
C ALA A 4 -74.72 -74.82 41.43
N ASP A 5 -75.91 -74.68 40.83
CA ASP A 5 -77.14 -75.47 41.07
C ASP A 5 -77.88 -74.98 42.33
N THR A 6 -79.09 -74.44 42.25
CA THR A 6 -80.37 -75.10 42.63
C THR A 6 -81.49 -74.04 42.53
N SER A 7 -82.66 -74.22 41.90
CA SER A 7 -83.79 -75.16 42.08
C SER A 7 -84.91 -74.67 43.02
N ALA A 8 -86.14 -74.64 42.46
CA ALA A 8 -87.44 -74.98 43.10
C ALA A 8 -87.96 -74.06 44.24
N ARG A 9 -89.25 -73.88 44.56
CA ARG A 9 -90.57 -74.33 44.08
C ARG A 9 -91.61 -73.57 44.94
N THR A 10 -92.86 -73.50 44.45
CA THR A 10 -94.15 -73.48 45.22
C THR A 10 -94.50 -72.21 46.02
N SER A 11 -95.74 -71.73 46.14
CA SER A 11 -97.08 -72.27 45.81
C SER A 11 -98.15 -71.16 45.95
N SER A 12 -99.11 -71.18 45.02
CA SER A 12 -100.59 -70.99 45.14
C SER A 12 -101.21 -70.01 46.13
N LEU A 13 -102.26 -69.32 45.66
CA LEU A 13 -103.50 -68.82 46.32
C LEU A 13 -103.87 -67.49 45.59
N TRP A 14 -104.96 -67.26 44.86
CA TRP A 14 -106.36 -67.70 44.89
C TRP A 14 -107.01 -67.53 43.51
N GLN A 15 -108.05 -68.33 43.26
CA GLN A 15 -108.90 -68.36 42.06
C GLN A 15 -110.11 -67.40 42.15
N GLN A 16 -110.69 -67.13 40.97
CA GLN A 16 -112.11 -66.85 40.67
C GLN A 16 -112.67 -65.41 40.63
N THR A 17 -113.05 -65.05 39.38
CA THR A 17 -114.30 -64.41 38.91
C THR A 17 -114.77 -63.05 39.45
N TRP A 18 -115.02 -62.07 38.56
CA TRP A 18 -116.36 -61.80 38.00
C TRP A 18 -116.42 -60.55 37.11
N ASN A 19 -117.46 -60.54 36.27
CA ASN A 19 -117.87 -59.50 35.32
C ASN A 19 -118.38 -58.20 35.98
N ALA A 20 -118.27 -57.11 35.19
CA ALA A 20 -118.94 -55.79 35.24
C ALA A 20 -118.36 -54.71 36.19
N PRO A 21 -118.56 -53.38 35.97
CA PRO A 21 -119.36 -52.70 34.95
C PRO A 21 -118.66 -51.55 34.17
N VAL A 22 -119.25 -51.20 33.03
CA VAL A 22 -118.81 -50.19 32.05
C VAL A 22 -119.18 -48.75 32.49
N ARG A 23 -118.43 -48.12 33.40
CA ARG A 23 -118.56 -46.67 33.70
C ARG A 23 -117.26 -45.88 33.59
N TRP A 24 -116.13 -46.47 33.97
CA TRP A 24 -114.81 -45.83 33.83
C TRP A 24 -114.34 -45.80 32.38
N ARG A 25 -114.86 -46.69 31.53
CA ARG A 25 -114.67 -46.65 30.08
C ARG A 25 -115.37 -45.45 29.40
N ARG A 26 -116.44 -44.90 29.98
CA ARG A 26 -117.14 -43.71 29.43
C ARG A 26 -116.46 -42.40 29.82
N TRP A 27 -115.98 -42.29 31.06
CA TRP A 27 -115.12 -41.18 31.48
C TRP A 27 -113.75 -41.27 30.82
N GLY A 28 -113.22 -42.48 30.65
CA GLY A 28 -112.04 -42.76 29.84
C GLY A 28 -112.22 -42.37 28.38
N VAL A 29 -113.35 -42.72 27.73
CA VAL A 29 -113.63 -42.31 26.33
C VAL A 29 -113.94 -40.81 26.21
N ARG A 30 -114.59 -40.17 27.19
CA ARG A 30 -114.82 -38.71 27.18
C ARG A 30 -113.56 -37.90 27.49
N ALA A 31 -112.71 -38.39 28.39
CA ALA A 31 -111.39 -37.83 28.63
C ALA A 31 -110.51 -38.05 27.39
N LEU A 32 -110.54 -39.23 26.77
CA LEU A 32 -109.81 -39.53 25.53
C LEU A 32 -110.33 -38.69 24.36
N ALA A 33 -111.65 -38.51 24.22
CA ALA A 33 -112.27 -37.68 23.18
C ALA A 33 -112.02 -36.19 23.43
N GLY A 34 -112.12 -35.73 24.68
CA GLY A 34 -111.78 -34.36 25.07
C GLY A 34 -110.30 -34.08 24.87
N LEU A 35 -109.43 -35.04 25.18
CA LEU A 35 -107.99 -34.96 24.93
C LEU A 35 -107.70 -35.02 23.43
N LEU A 36 -108.39 -35.84 22.63
CA LEU A 36 -108.32 -35.87 21.15
C LEU A 36 -108.82 -34.56 20.50
N LEU A 37 -109.85 -33.93 21.07
CA LEU A 37 -110.41 -32.68 20.58
C LEU A 37 -109.49 -31.51 20.93
N LEU A 38 -108.95 -31.50 22.15
CA LEU A 38 -107.90 -30.57 22.59
C LEU A 38 -106.59 -30.80 21.81
N TRP A 39 -106.31 -32.03 21.41
CA TRP A 39 -105.19 -32.45 20.55
C TRP A 39 -105.34 -31.94 19.11
N CYS A 40 -106.52 -32.11 18.50
CA CYS A 40 -106.82 -31.53 17.19
C CYS A 40 -106.81 -29.99 17.24
N ALA A 41 -107.35 -29.38 18.31
CA ALA A 41 -107.36 -27.94 18.51
C ALA A 41 -105.94 -27.39 18.72
N ALA A 42 -105.09 -28.09 19.48
CA ALA A 42 -103.68 -27.73 19.66
C ALA A 42 -102.92 -27.87 18.33
N TRP A 43 -103.08 -28.97 17.61
CA TRP A 43 -102.39 -29.20 16.33
C TRP A 43 -102.78 -28.19 15.24
N ALA A 44 -104.06 -27.81 15.13
CA ALA A 44 -104.53 -26.83 14.14
C ALA A 44 -104.37 -25.36 14.59
N GLY A 45 -104.51 -25.08 15.89
CA GLY A 45 -104.50 -23.72 16.45
C GLY A 45 -103.13 -23.21 16.87
N LEU A 46 -102.21 -24.09 17.34
CA LEU A 46 -100.87 -23.68 17.77
C LEU A 46 -100.00 -23.11 16.63
N PRO A 47 -99.96 -23.69 15.41
CA PRO A 47 -99.11 -23.16 14.34
C PRO A 47 -99.38 -21.68 13.97
N PRO A 48 -100.62 -21.26 13.65
CA PRO A 48 -100.88 -19.86 13.33
C PRO A 48 -100.73 -18.92 14.54
N LEU A 49 -101.06 -19.40 15.75
CA LEU A 49 -100.89 -18.63 17.00
C LEU A 49 -99.41 -18.39 17.32
N ILE A 50 -98.58 -19.43 17.23
CA ILE A 50 -97.13 -19.32 17.45
C ILE A 50 -96.51 -18.43 16.38
N LYS A 51 -96.92 -18.57 15.11
CA LYS A 51 -96.47 -17.69 14.03
C LYS A 51 -96.74 -16.21 14.35
N SER A 52 -98.00 -15.85 14.63
CA SER A 52 -98.37 -14.44 14.88
C SER A 52 -97.74 -13.89 16.18
N GLN A 53 -97.63 -14.72 17.21
CA GLN A 53 -97.00 -14.32 18.48
C GLN A 53 -95.49 -14.13 18.33
N ILE A 54 -94.79 -14.98 17.60
CA ILE A 54 -93.36 -14.79 17.33
C ILE A 54 -93.16 -13.54 16.48
N GLU A 55 -93.88 -13.36 15.38
CA GLU A 55 -93.74 -12.17 14.53
C GLU A 55 -94.02 -10.88 15.32
N SER A 56 -95.09 -10.83 16.11
CA SER A 56 -95.43 -9.65 16.91
C SER A 56 -94.45 -9.39 18.05
N ARG A 57 -94.18 -10.40 18.91
CA ARG A 57 -93.33 -10.22 20.09
C ARG A 57 -91.86 -10.07 19.72
N ALA A 58 -91.36 -10.83 18.76
CA ALA A 58 -89.97 -10.70 18.32
C ALA A 58 -89.76 -9.37 17.58
N SER A 59 -90.73 -8.91 16.76
CA SER A 59 -90.62 -7.58 16.14
C SER A 59 -90.63 -6.45 17.16
N ALA A 60 -91.47 -6.56 18.20
CA ALA A 60 -91.50 -5.59 19.28
C ALA A 60 -90.21 -5.59 20.11
N ALA A 61 -89.72 -6.78 20.48
CA ALA A 61 -88.53 -6.95 21.31
C ALA A 61 -87.25 -6.51 20.58
N LEU A 62 -87.11 -6.85 19.30
CA LEU A 62 -85.93 -6.50 18.50
C LEU A 62 -86.03 -5.10 17.88
N GLY A 63 -87.24 -4.59 17.66
CA GLY A 63 -87.45 -3.32 16.97
C GLY A 63 -87.31 -3.37 15.46
N ARG A 64 -87.22 -4.57 14.87
CA ARG A 64 -87.16 -4.83 13.44
C ARG A 64 -88.23 -5.82 13.04
N THR A 65 -88.75 -5.72 11.82
CA THR A 65 -89.76 -6.66 11.33
C THR A 65 -89.19 -8.08 11.28
N VAL A 66 -89.81 -8.98 12.04
CA VAL A 66 -89.56 -10.43 12.01
C VAL A 66 -90.71 -11.11 11.29
N THR A 67 -90.38 -11.91 10.29
CA THR A 67 -91.35 -12.66 9.48
C THR A 67 -91.03 -14.15 9.49
N LEU A 68 -92.05 -14.98 9.38
CA LEU A 68 -91.96 -16.43 9.29
C LEU A 68 -92.72 -16.93 8.06
N GLN A 69 -92.14 -17.85 7.30
CA GLN A 69 -92.84 -18.49 6.19
C GLN A 69 -93.92 -19.44 6.74
N ALA A 70 -93.52 -20.41 7.55
CA ALA A 70 -94.42 -21.39 8.16
C ALA A 70 -93.93 -21.80 9.56
N VAL A 71 -94.87 -22.28 10.38
CA VAL A 71 -94.57 -22.91 11.68
C VAL A 71 -95.24 -24.29 11.66
N ALA A 72 -94.52 -25.32 12.08
CA ALA A 72 -95.09 -26.65 12.29
C ALA A 72 -94.85 -27.07 13.74
N VAL A 73 -95.90 -27.59 14.39
CA VAL A 73 -95.87 -27.96 15.81
C VAL A 73 -96.36 -29.39 15.94
N ARG A 74 -95.61 -30.22 16.66
CA ARG A 74 -96.00 -31.61 16.97
C ARG A 74 -96.20 -31.70 18.48
N PRO A 75 -97.39 -31.35 19.00
CA PRO A 75 -97.56 -31.10 20.44
C PRO A 75 -97.35 -32.34 21.34
N TRP A 76 -97.40 -33.56 20.81
CA TRP A 76 -97.11 -34.80 21.54
C TRP A 76 -95.63 -35.17 21.59
N ALA A 77 -94.90 -34.85 20.52
CA ALA A 77 -93.45 -34.96 20.51
C ALA A 77 -92.77 -33.73 21.14
N LEU A 78 -93.55 -32.67 21.44
CA LEU A 78 -93.06 -31.36 21.89
C LEU A 78 -92.02 -30.73 20.93
N GLU A 79 -92.15 -31.03 19.64
CA GLU A 79 -91.29 -30.46 18.59
C GLU A 79 -91.92 -29.21 17.97
N VAL A 80 -91.10 -28.20 17.71
CA VAL A 80 -91.45 -26.98 16.99
C VAL A 80 -90.45 -26.75 15.86
N ASP A 81 -90.96 -26.64 14.63
CA ASP A 81 -90.21 -26.26 13.44
C ASP A 81 -90.64 -24.87 12.98
N LEU A 82 -89.72 -23.92 12.94
CA LEU A 82 -89.91 -22.61 12.32
C LEU A 82 -89.23 -22.60 10.95
N VAL A 83 -89.97 -22.35 9.88
CA VAL A 83 -89.45 -22.35 8.49
C VAL A 83 -89.43 -20.93 7.94
N GLY A 84 -88.31 -20.55 7.33
CA GLY A 84 -88.13 -19.26 6.67
C GLY A 84 -88.24 -18.06 7.62
N LEU A 85 -87.52 -18.09 8.74
CA LEU A 85 -87.45 -16.96 9.69
C LEU A 85 -86.56 -15.86 9.08
N ARG A 86 -87.05 -14.62 9.02
CA ARG A 86 -86.33 -13.47 8.49
C ARG A 86 -86.49 -12.24 9.38
N VAL A 87 -85.37 -11.63 9.75
CA VAL A 87 -85.28 -10.35 10.48
C VAL A 87 -84.81 -9.27 9.51
N ALA A 88 -85.56 -8.17 9.41
CA ALA A 88 -85.23 -7.06 8.51
C ALA A 88 -83.90 -6.37 8.84
N GLY A 89 -83.30 -5.73 7.85
CA GLY A 89 -82.15 -4.83 8.02
C GLY A 89 -82.55 -3.50 8.69
N ALA A 90 -81.58 -2.60 8.86
CA ALA A 90 -81.80 -1.31 9.51
C ALA A 90 -82.66 -0.32 8.67
N SER A 91 -82.73 -0.51 7.35
CA SER A 91 -83.57 0.24 6.42
C SER A 91 -84.32 -0.71 5.47
N ALA A 92 -85.34 -0.21 4.77
CA ALA A 92 -86.17 -1.01 3.86
C ALA A 92 -85.38 -1.60 2.67
N ASP A 93 -84.33 -0.90 2.23
CA ASP A 93 -83.45 -1.32 1.13
C ASP A 93 -82.23 -2.14 1.59
N ALA A 94 -82.04 -2.31 2.91
CA ALA A 94 -80.92 -3.08 3.44
C ALA A 94 -81.16 -4.59 3.35
N GLU A 95 -80.08 -5.35 3.20
CA GLU A 95 -80.11 -6.82 3.32
C GLU A 95 -80.72 -7.24 4.67
N PRO A 96 -81.43 -8.38 4.72
CA PRO A 96 -81.98 -8.89 5.97
C PRO A 96 -80.85 -9.18 6.97
N LEU A 97 -81.03 -8.76 8.22
CA LEU A 97 -80.07 -8.95 9.30
C LEU A 97 -79.78 -10.44 9.56
N LEU A 98 -80.85 -11.24 9.58
CA LEU A 98 -80.80 -12.67 9.86
C LEU A 98 -81.85 -13.38 9.01
N THR A 99 -81.47 -14.43 8.32
CA THR A 99 -82.41 -15.40 7.72
C THR A 99 -82.06 -16.80 8.17
N VAL A 100 -83.06 -17.61 8.54
CA VAL A 100 -82.90 -19.00 8.93
C VAL A 100 -83.86 -19.84 8.10
N ALA A 101 -83.33 -20.84 7.38
CA ALA A 101 -84.16 -21.71 6.54
C ALA A 101 -85.09 -22.57 7.40
N ARG A 102 -84.56 -23.19 8.45
CA ARG A 102 -85.31 -23.97 9.43
C ARG A 102 -84.70 -23.90 10.82
N LEU A 103 -85.51 -23.63 11.84
CA LEU A 103 -85.17 -23.77 13.26
C LEU A 103 -86.02 -24.88 13.86
N HIS A 104 -85.39 -25.97 14.26
CA HIS A 104 -86.03 -27.13 14.89
C HIS A 104 -85.69 -27.15 16.38
N VAL A 105 -86.71 -27.21 17.23
CA VAL A 105 -86.58 -27.31 18.69
C VAL A 105 -87.37 -28.52 19.16
N ASP A 106 -86.71 -29.44 19.86
CA ASP A 106 -87.31 -30.62 20.47
C ASP A 106 -87.20 -30.51 22.00
N ALA A 107 -88.32 -30.38 22.69
CA ALA A 107 -88.37 -30.17 24.14
C ALA A 107 -88.81 -31.44 24.88
N GLU A 108 -88.13 -31.84 25.97
CA GLU A 108 -88.57 -33.01 26.73
C GLU A 108 -89.74 -32.72 27.67
N LEU A 109 -90.68 -33.68 27.80
CA LEU A 109 -91.74 -33.68 28.83
C LEU A 109 -91.18 -33.54 30.27
N GLN A 110 -89.94 -33.96 30.50
CA GLN A 110 -89.25 -33.81 31.79
C GLN A 110 -89.02 -32.35 32.18
N SER A 111 -89.03 -31.41 31.22
CA SER A 111 -88.93 -29.97 31.51
C SER A 111 -90.04 -29.47 32.44
N LEU A 112 -91.24 -30.03 32.29
CA LEU A 112 -92.41 -29.70 33.11
C LEU A 112 -92.33 -30.30 34.52
N LEU A 113 -91.66 -31.44 34.68
CA LEU A 113 -91.43 -32.11 35.96
C LEU A 113 -90.27 -31.50 36.76
N ARG A 114 -89.21 -31.07 36.08
CA ARG A 114 -87.97 -30.56 36.68
C ARG A 114 -87.95 -29.03 36.86
N LEU A 115 -88.99 -28.32 36.40
CA LEU A 115 -89.08 -26.86 36.41
C LEU A 115 -87.83 -26.19 35.79
N ALA A 116 -87.24 -26.83 34.78
CA ALA A 116 -86.03 -26.40 34.10
C ALA A 116 -86.16 -26.74 32.61
N PRO A 117 -85.72 -25.87 31.69
CA PRO A 117 -85.74 -26.18 30.25
C PRO A 117 -84.77 -27.33 29.94
N VAL A 118 -85.34 -28.43 29.43
CA VAL A 118 -84.61 -29.59 28.90
C VAL A 118 -84.96 -29.74 27.41
N ILE A 119 -83.99 -29.44 26.55
CA ILE A 119 -84.15 -29.46 25.08
C ILE A 119 -83.32 -30.63 24.55
N ASP A 120 -83.92 -31.61 23.88
CA ASP A 120 -83.26 -32.82 23.36
C ASP A 120 -82.54 -32.59 22.02
N ALA A 121 -83.04 -31.64 21.21
CA ALA A 121 -82.37 -31.20 20.00
C ALA A 121 -82.69 -29.73 19.70
N LEU A 122 -81.66 -28.98 19.32
CA LEU A 122 -81.78 -27.62 18.77
C LEU A 122 -81.01 -27.54 17.47
N ARG A 123 -81.70 -27.61 16.33
CA ARG A 123 -81.07 -27.57 15.01
C ARG A 123 -81.39 -26.27 14.27
N VAL A 124 -80.36 -25.58 13.80
CA VAL A 124 -80.45 -24.36 13.00
C VAL A 124 -79.88 -24.64 11.61
N GLU A 125 -80.75 -24.69 10.60
CA GLU A 125 -80.37 -24.96 9.21
C GLU A 125 -80.25 -23.63 8.44
N GLN A 126 -79.10 -23.46 7.78
CA GLN A 126 -78.73 -22.33 6.94
C GLN A 126 -79.02 -20.94 7.56
N PRO A 127 -78.51 -20.62 8.76
CA PRO A 127 -78.58 -19.26 9.28
C PRO A 127 -77.63 -18.35 8.50
N VAL A 128 -78.14 -17.29 7.88
CA VAL A 128 -77.36 -16.24 7.21
C VAL A 128 -77.48 -14.94 7.99
N VAL A 129 -76.35 -14.36 8.39
CA VAL A 129 -76.28 -13.14 9.20
C VAL A 129 -75.50 -12.05 8.45
N HIS A 130 -76.02 -10.82 8.45
CA HIS A 130 -75.35 -9.65 7.88
C HIS A 130 -75.10 -8.60 8.96
N LEU A 131 -73.84 -8.38 9.33
CA LEU A 131 -73.40 -7.39 10.30
C LEU A 131 -72.55 -6.32 9.60
N ALA A 132 -72.69 -5.06 10.00
CA ALA A 132 -71.80 -3.98 9.56
C ALA A 132 -71.23 -3.23 10.78
N HIS A 133 -69.92 -2.99 10.79
CA HIS A 133 -69.26 -2.08 11.72
C HIS A 133 -69.24 -0.68 11.11
N LEU A 134 -69.83 0.28 11.81
CA LEU A 134 -70.11 1.63 11.33
C LEU A 134 -69.04 2.64 11.73
N GLY A 135 -68.13 2.29 12.66
CA GLY A 135 -67.12 3.18 13.24
C GLY A 135 -67.41 3.57 14.69
N GLU A 136 -66.39 4.07 15.40
CA GLU A 136 -66.49 4.46 16.83
C GLU A 136 -67.04 3.35 17.75
N GLY A 137 -66.82 2.08 17.38
CA GLY A 137 -67.32 0.92 18.12
C GLY A 137 -68.80 0.61 17.91
N GLN A 138 -69.47 1.27 16.96
CA GLN A 138 -70.89 1.06 16.68
C GLN A 138 -71.13 0.00 15.61
N TYR A 139 -72.11 -0.88 15.82
CA TYR A 139 -72.52 -1.93 14.89
C TYR A 139 -73.96 -1.74 14.41
N SER A 140 -74.27 -2.33 13.26
CA SER A 140 -75.61 -2.37 12.66
C SER A 140 -76.67 -3.11 13.49
N VAL A 141 -76.38 -3.50 14.72
CA VAL A 141 -77.26 -4.19 15.67
C VAL A 141 -77.31 -3.53 17.05
N ASP A 142 -76.57 -2.43 17.26
CA ASP A 142 -76.53 -1.77 18.58
C ASP A 142 -77.89 -1.22 19.00
N ASP A 143 -78.73 -0.83 18.04
CA ASP A 143 -80.14 -0.47 18.23
C ASP A 143 -80.94 -1.61 18.88
N ILE A 144 -80.71 -2.85 18.43
CA ILE A 144 -81.32 -4.06 18.98
C ILE A 144 -80.74 -4.36 20.37
N ILE A 145 -79.41 -4.33 20.52
CA ILE A 145 -78.73 -4.65 21.79
C ILE A 145 -79.15 -3.67 22.89
N GLN A 146 -79.15 -2.37 22.60
CA GLN A 146 -79.53 -1.33 23.56
C GLN A 146 -80.99 -1.50 24.01
N ARG A 147 -81.89 -1.84 23.09
CA ARG A 147 -83.30 -2.12 23.38
C ARG A 147 -83.47 -3.34 24.27
N LEU A 148 -82.75 -4.43 24.00
CA LEU A 148 -82.80 -5.65 24.81
C LEU A 148 -82.23 -5.43 26.22
N ARG A 149 -81.18 -4.59 26.37
CA ARG A 149 -80.61 -4.21 27.66
C ARG A 149 -81.59 -3.38 28.50
N GLN A 150 -82.28 -2.42 27.87
CA GLN A 150 -83.32 -1.62 28.54
C GLN A 150 -84.54 -2.45 28.99
N ALA A 151 -84.78 -3.60 28.36
CA ALA A 151 -85.84 -4.53 28.72
C ALA A 151 -85.48 -5.50 29.87
N SER A 152 -84.24 -5.47 30.38
CA SER A 152 -83.77 -6.34 31.48
C SER A 152 -83.78 -5.61 32.84
N PRO A 153 -84.13 -6.30 33.96
CA PRO A 153 -84.09 -5.70 35.29
C PRO A 153 -82.65 -5.41 35.78
N PRO A 154 -82.42 -4.41 36.66
CA PRO A 154 -81.09 -4.07 37.19
C PRO A 154 -80.49 -5.20 38.05
N ALA A 155 -79.16 -5.37 37.95
CA ALA A 155 -78.42 -6.56 38.35
C ALA A 155 -78.06 -6.69 39.86
N ASP A 156 -78.77 -6.00 40.76
CA ASP A 156 -78.36 -5.91 42.18
C ASP A 156 -78.83 -7.08 43.08
N THR A 157 -79.24 -8.22 42.52
CA THR A 157 -79.58 -9.42 43.29
C THR A 157 -78.80 -10.65 42.82
N PRO A 158 -77.92 -11.26 43.66
CA PRO A 158 -77.22 -12.47 43.30
C PRO A 158 -78.25 -13.61 43.20
N THR A 159 -78.64 -13.92 41.97
CA THR A 159 -79.59 -14.99 41.65
C THR A 159 -78.78 -16.21 41.26
N GLU A 160 -79.11 -17.39 41.81
CA GLU A 160 -78.48 -18.66 41.38
C GLU A 160 -78.60 -18.82 39.85
N PRO A 161 -77.58 -19.39 39.18
CA PRO A 161 -77.62 -19.58 37.74
C PRO A 161 -78.80 -20.48 37.35
N ALA A 162 -79.52 -20.09 36.29
CA ALA A 162 -80.63 -20.87 35.75
C ALA A 162 -80.16 -22.30 35.41
N ARG A 163 -80.88 -23.31 35.90
CA ARG A 163 -80.58 -24.73 35.64
C ARG A 163 -81.11 -25.13 34.26
N PHE A 164 -80.29 -25.74 33.42
CA PHE A 164 -80.69 -26.17 32.07
C PHE A 164 -79.94 -27.43 31.62
N ALA A 165 -80.52 -28.15 30.66
CA ALA A 165 -79.86 -29.20 29.89
C ALA A 165 -80.24 -29.09 28.41
N LEU A 166 -79.24 -29.02 27.53
CA LEU A 166 -79.38 -28.90 26.09
C LEU A 166 -78.62 -30.05 25.43
N PHE A 167 -79.31 -30.88 24.66
CA PHE A 167 -78.73 -31.97 23.89
C PHE A 167 -78.76 -31.60 22.40
N ASN A 168 -77.82 -32.17 21.64
CA ASN A 168 -77.75 -32.11 20.19
C ASN A 168 -77.99 -30.72 19.59
N LEU A 169 -77.22 -29.73 20.05
CA LEU A 169 -77.19 -28.41 19.41
C LEU A 169 -76.42 -28.54 18.09
N GLU A 170 -77.09 -28.30 16.96
CA GLU A 170 -76.48 -28.36 15.64
C GLU A 170 -76.78 -27.10 14.83
N VAL A 171 -75.76 -26.51 14.21
CA VAL A 171 -75.90 -25.50 13.16
C VAL A 171 -75.31 -26.09 11.89
N ARG A 172 -76.05 -26.05 10.78
CA ARG A 172 -75.62 -26.62 9.49
C ARG A 172 -75.71 -25.60 8.37
N GLY A 173 -74.63 -25.41 7.63
CA GLY A 173 -74.60 -24.57 6.42
C GLY A 173 -74.83 -23.08 6.68
N GLY A 174 -74.43 -22.55 7.84
CA GLY A 174 -74.58 -21.13 8.15
C GLY A 174 -73.62 -20.22 7.39
N ALA A 175 -73.96 -18.94 7.29
CA ALA A 175 -73.11 -17.90 6.73
C ALA A 175 -73.18 -16.60 7.54
N LEU A 176 -72.08 -15.87 7.63
CA LEU A 176 -71.98 -14.56 8.29
C LEU A 176 -71.16 -13.63 7.39
N THR A 177 -71.74 -12.49 7.02
CA THR A 177 -71.03 -11.40 6.35
C THR A 177 -70.84 -10.26 7.34
N LEU A 178 -69.59 -9.83 7.55
CA LEU A 178 -69.22 -8.67 8.35
C LEU A 178 -68.62 -7.59 7.44
N ASP A 179 -69.34 -6.48 7.25
CA ASP A 179 -68.90 -5.29 6.53
C ASP A 179 -68.23 -4.30 7.49
N ASP A 180 -66.89 -4.25 7.51
CA ASP A 180 -66.11 -3.34 8.35
C ASP A 180 -65.74 -2.07 7.58
N ARG A 181 -66.62 -1.07 7.64
CA ARG A 181 -66.50 0.17 6.86
C ARG A 181 -65.33 1.05 7.26
N PRO A 182 -64.98 1.22 8.56
CA PRO A 182 -63.79 1.98 8.97
C PRO A 182 -62.49 1.48 8.33
N VAL A 183 -62.38 0.17 8.12
CA VAL A 183 -61.19 -0.47 7.56
C VAL A 183 -61.34 -0.77 6.06
N GLY A 184 -62.57 -0.74 5.54
CA GLY A 184 -62.89 -0.98 4.14
C GLY A 184 -62.81 -2.45 3.74
N VAL A 185 -63.05 -3.37 4.68
CA VAL A 185 -62.90 -4.83 4.47
C VAL A 185 -64.22 -5.52 4.75
N VAL A 186 -64.58 -6.47 3.89
CA VAL A 186 -65.73 -7.35 4.11
C VAL A 186 -65.24 -8.76 4.41
N HIS A 187 -65.60 -9.29 5.57
CA HIS A 187 -65.32 -10.68 5.95
C HIS A 187 -66.54 -11.57 5.70
N ARG A 188 -66.31 -12.73 5.08
CA ARG A 188 -67.34 -13.74 4.86
C ARG A 188 -66.96 -15.03 5.56
N VAL A 189 -67.84 -15.52 6.43
CA VAL A 189 -67.79 -16.85 7.02
C VAL A 189 -68.89 -17.67 6.35
N GLU A 190 -68.54 -18.79 5.74
CA GLU A 190 -69.45 -19.65 4.99
C GLU A 190 -69.37 -21.08 5.50
N ALA A 191 -70.38 -21.90 5.18
CA ALA A 191 -70.45 -23.31 5.56
C ALA A 191 -70.23 -23.56 7.07
N ILE A 192 -70.83 -22.73 7.93
CA ILE A 192 -70.73 -22.89 9.39
C ILE A 192 -71.41 -24.19 9.81
N GLU A 193 -70.61 -25.09 10.40
CA GLU A 193 -71.03 -26.31 11.04
C GLU A 193 -70.65 -26.25 12.53
N LEU A 194 -71.64 -26.15 13.42
CA LEU A 194 -71.44 -26.23 14.87
C LEU A 194 -72.18 -27.46 15.39
N GLY A 195 -71.48 -28.37 16.06
CA GLY A 195 -72.09 -29.50 16.74
C GLY A 195 -71.70 -29.51 18.21
N VAL A 196 -72.67 -29.41 19.12
CA VAL A 196 -72.47 -29.57 20.56
C VAL A 196 -73.40 -30.67 21.07
N PRO A 197 -72.88 -31.90 21.30
CA PRO A 197 -73.71 -33.05 21.66
C PRO A 197 -74.48 -32.89 22.97
N PHE A 198 -73.90 -32.22 23.97
CA PHE A 198 -74.50 -32.07 25.30
C PHE A 198 -73.96 -30.85 26.07
N LEU A 199 -74.84 -30.08 26.71
CA LEU A 199 -74.51 -28.98 27.62
C LEU A 199 -75.47 -29.03 28.82
N SER A 200 -74.98 -29.21 30.04
CA SER A 200 -75.82 -29.26 31.24
C SER A 200 -75.08 -28.80 32.48
N ASN A 201 -75.68 -27.88 33.24
CA ASN A 201 -75.17 -27.43 34.54
C ASN A 201 -75.82 -28.15 35.75
N LEU A 202 -76.59 -29.22 35.51
CA LEU A 202 -77.22 -30.05 36.56
C LEU A 202 -76.19 -30.81 37.41
N ALA A 203 -76.37 -30.81 38.75
CA ALA A 203 -75.41 -31.37 39.71
C ALA A 203 -75.08 -32.87 39.52
N SER A 204 -75.98 -33.68 38.96
CA SER A 204 -75.77 -35.12 38.73
C SER A 204 -75.05 -35.46 37.41
N ARG A 205 -74.72 -34.46 36.57
CA ARG A 205 -74.15 -34.66 35.22
C ARG A 205 -72.99 -33.72 34.89
N ARG A 206 -72.27 -33.22 35.90
CA ARG A 206 -71.16 -32.26 35.72
C ARG A 206 -69.90 -32.85 35.08
N ASP A 207 -69.69 -34.17 35.23
CA ASP A 207 -68.51 -34.89 34.71
C ASP A 207 -68.70 -35.52 33.31
N VAL A 208 -69.75 -35.14 32.57
CA VAL A 208 -70.03 -35.72 31.25
C VAL A 208 -69.08 -35.10 30.21
N VAL A 209 -68.27 -35.97 29.59
CA VAL A 209 -67.39 -35.61 28.49
C VAL A 209 -68.20 -35.23 27.25
N THR A 210 -68.03 -33.99 26.78
CA THR A 210 -68.69 -33.45 25.59
C THR A 210 -67.67 -33.25 24.48
N ARG A 211 -68.05 -33.56 23.23
CA ARG A 211 -67.18 -33.39 22.06
C ARG A 211 -67.70 -32.34 21.08
N PRO A 212 -67.47 -31.04 21.32
CA PRO A 212 -67.90 -30.02 20.39
C PRO A 212 -67.02 -30.00 19.12
N ARG A 213 -67.62 -29.69 17.97
CA ARG A 213 -66.93 -29.42 16.70
C ARG A 213 -67.43 -28.10 16.12
N LEU A 214 -66.52 -27.26 15.65
CA LEU A 214 -66.84 -26.06 14.88
C LEU A 214 -65.98 -26.05 13.60
N ALA A 215 -66.63 -26.02 12.44
CA ALA A 215 -65.98 -25.89 11.15
C ALA A 215 -66.64 -24.80 10.30
N PHE A 216 -65.86 -24.06 9.51
CA PHE A 216 -66.35 -23.02 8.61
C PHE A 216 -65.27 -22.65 7.58
N ARG A 217 -65.65 -21.88 6.55
CA ARG A 217 -64.73 -21.22 5.61
C ARG A 217 -64.75 -19.72 5.84
N LEU A 218 -63.62 -19.15 6.25
CA LEU A 218 -63.46 -17.72 6.49
C LEU A 218 -62.65 -17.09 5.35
N ASN A 219 -63.27 -16.23 4.55
CA ASN A 219 -62.69 -15.60 3.36
C ASN A 219 -62.03 -16.61 2.40
N GLY A 220 -62.63 -17.81 2.27
CA GLY A 220 -62.10 -18.92 1.47
C GLY A 220 -61.12 -19.85 2.19
N SER A 221 -60.61 -19.49 3.38
CA SER A 221 -59.72 -20.33 4.19
C SER A 221 -60.52 -21.29 5.07
N GLU A 222 -60.14 -22.58 5.11
CA GLU A 222 -60.84 -23.59 5.90
C GLU A 222 -60.44 -23.54 7.38
N PHE A 223 -61.41 -23.69 8.26
CA PHE A 223 -61.23 -23.83 9.71
C PHE A 223 -61.97 -25.09 10.19
N ASP A 224 -61.30 -25.92 10.98
CA ASP A 224 -61.91 -27.06 11.67
C ASP A 224 -61.36 -27.14 13.09
N SER A 225 -62.24 -27.38 14.05
CA SER A 225 -61.89 -27.55 15.45
C SER A 225 -62.69 -28.70 16.06
N SER A 226 -62.02 -29.53 16.85
CA SER A 226 -62.64 -30.61 17.60
C SER A 226 -62.13 -30.58 19.03
N ALA A 227 -63.00 -30.68 20.02
CA ALA A 227 -62.57 -30.77 21.42
C ALA A 227 -63.22 -31.93 22.16
N THR A 228 -62.64 -32.30 23.29
CA THR A 228 -63.16 -33.21 24.31
C THR A 228 -63.06 -32.46 25.63
N THR A 229 -64.19 -32.09 26.22
CA THR A 229 -64.22 -31.16 27.38
C THR A 229 -65.24 -31.56 28.43
N THR A 230 -64.95 -31.26 29.70
CA THR A 230 -65.88 -31.34 30.85
C THR A 230 -66.17 -29.93 31.38
N PRO A 231 -67.00 -29.12 30.69
CA PRO A 231 -67.09 -27.68 30.89
C PRO A 231 -67.74 -27.25 32.23
N PHE A 232 -68.37 -28.20 32.94
CA PHE A 232 -69.06 -27.96 34.21
C PHE A 232 -68.49 -28.75 35.40
N ALA A 233 -67.42 -29.53 35.19
CA ALA A 233 -66.64 -30.15 36.26
C ALA A 233 -65.65 -29.14 36.83
N ASP A 234 -65.24 -29.26 38.10
CA ASP A 234 -64.38 -28.27 38.78
C ASP A 234 -63.03 -28.02 38.08
N THR A 235 -62.52 -29.01 37.33
CA THR A 235 -61.26 -28.90 36.60
C THR A 235 -61.38 -28.37 35.18
N HIS A 236 -62.60 -28.25 34.62
CA HIS A 236 -62.82 -27.72 33.27
C HIS A 236 -61.93 -28.38 32.19
N ALA A 237 -61.54 -29.65 32.39
CA ALA A 237 -60.54 -30.33 31.58
C ALA A 237 -60.95 -30.31 30.10
N THR A 238 -60.06 -29.84 29.22
CA THR A 238 -60.33 -29.63 27.80
C THR A 238 -59.15 -30.05 26.96
N GLN A 239 -59.37 -30.98 26.03
CA GLN A 239 -58.43 -31.35 24.97
C GLN A 239 -59.01 -30.94 23.63
N ALA A 240 -58.40 -29.99 22.93
CA ALA A 240 -58.87 -29.48 21.66
C ALA A 240 -57.81 -29.63 20.56
N ARG A 241 -58.25 -29.83 19.33
CA ARG A 241 -57.43 -29.74 18.12
C ARG A 241 -58.02 -28.67 17.22
N LEU A 242 -57.16 -27.80 16.71
CA LEU A 242 -57.49 -26.66 15.85
C LEU A 242 -56.70 -26.78 14.56
N ARG A 243 -57.38 -26.79 13.41
CA ARG A 243 -56.78 -26.86 12.08
C ARG A 243 -57.25 -25.70 11.23
N MET A 244 -56.29 -24.98 10.65
CA MET A 244 -56.55 -23.90 9.71
C MET A 244 -55.47 -23.94 8.60
N PRO A 245 -55.63 -24.81 7.58
CA PRO A 245 -54.69 -24.92 6.48
C PRO A 245 -54.86 -23.74 5.50
N GLY A 246 -53.75 -23.19 5.03
CA GLY A 246 -53.75 -22.21 3.95
C GLY A 246 -54.45 -20.88 4.28
N PHE A 247 -54.40 -20.40 5.52
CA PHE A 247 -55.04 -19.16 5.93
C PHE A 247 -54.36 -17.93 5.30
N ASP A 248 -55.02 -17.30 4.35
CA ASP A 248 -54.51 -16.11 3.66
C ASP A 248 -54.57 -14.87 4.56
N LEU A 249 -53.43 -14.23 4.80
CA LEU A 249 -53.33 -13.02 5.62
C LEU A 249 -53.72 -11.75 4.85
N ALA A 250 -53.79 -11.79 3.51
CA ALA A 250 -54.03 -10.61 2.67
C ALA A 250 -55.30 -9.81 3.06
N PRO A 251 -56.46 -10.45 3.33
CA PRO A 251 -57.68 -9.73 3.75
C PRO A 251 -57.54 -9.00 5.09
N TYR A 252 -56.56 -9.37 5.92
CA TYR A 252 -56.38 -8.86 7.28
C TYR A 252 -55.29 -7.80 7.39
N LEU A 253 -54.49 -7.58 6.35
CA LEU A 253 -53.42 -6.56 6.33
C LEU A 253 -53.90 -5.14 6.64
N PRO A 254 -55.12 -4.70 6.25
CA PRO A 254 -55.66 -3.39 6.63
C PRO A 254 -55.80 -3.19 8.15
N TYR A 255 -55.93 -4.28 8.93
CA TYR A 255 -56.00 -4.24 10.39
C TYR A 255 -54.62 -4.17 11.06
N TRP A 256 -53.54 -4.23 10.29
CA TRP A 256 -52.19 -4.17 10.84
C TRP A 256 -51.90 -2.78 11.45
N PRO A 257 -51.44 -2.68 12.70
CA PRO A 257 -51.23 -1.39 13.36
C PRO A 257 -50.23 -0.50 12.61
N SER A 258 -50.65 0.71 12.23
CA SER A 258 -49.78 1.69 11.55
C SER A 258 -48.61 2.17 12.42
N ALA A 259 -48.68 1.97 13.74
CA ALA A 259 -47.62 2.30 14.69
C ALA A 259 -46.43 1.32 14.65
N LEU A 260 -46.60 0.13 14.07
CA LEU A 260 -45.52 -0.84 13.97
C LEU A 260 -44.58 -0.46 12.81
N PRO A 261 -43.24 -0.53 13.02
CA PRO A 261 -42.26 -0.16 11.99
C PRO A 261 -42.08 -1.20 10.89
N VAL A 262 -42.90 -2.25 10.89
CA VAL A 262 -42.86 -3.34 9.91
C VAL A 262 -44.27 -3.61 9.46
N ARG A 263 -44.49 -3.74 8.14
CA ARG A 263 -45.79 -4.07 7.56
C ARG A 263 -45.70 -5.37 6.75
N PRO A 264 -46.53 -6.39 7.04
CA PRO A 264 -46.66 -7.55 6.16
C PRO A 264 -47.34 -7.15 4.84
N LEU A 265 -46.81 -7.65 3.73
CA LEU A 265 -47.33 -7.41 2.38
C LEU A 265 -48.12 -8.61 1.84
N ALA A 266 -47.76 -9.82 2.27
CA ALA A 266 -48.39 -11.08 1.91
C ALA A 266 -47.95 -12.17 2.90
N GLY A 267 -48.71 -13.26 2.99
CA GLY A 267 -48.34 -14.47 3.73
C GLY A 267 -49.52 -15.43 3.87
N VAL A 268 -49.23 -16.73 3.90
CA VAL A 268 -50.21 -17.80 4.12
C VAL A 268 -49.81 -18.56 5.39
N LEU A 269 -50.75 -18.73 6.31
CA LEU A 269 -50.53 -19.34 7.62
C LEU A 269 -51.16 -20.74 7.66
N ASP A 270 -50.37 -21.75 8.06
CA ASP A 270 -50.82 -23.12 8.28
C ASP A 270 -50.80 -23.44 9.77
N ILE A 271 -51.96 -23.79 10.34
CA ILE A 271 -52.09 -24.09 11.77
C ILE A 271 -52.64 -25.51 11.95
N ASP A 272 -51.93 -26.33 12.75
CA ASP A 272 -52.44 -27.58 13.31
C ASP A 272 -52.00 -27.66 14.78
N LEU A 273 -52.88 -27.26 15.70
CA LEU A 273 -52.58 -27.11 17.11
C LEU A 273 -53.43 -28.05 17.97
N GLY A 274 -52.78 -28.77 18.89
CA GLY A 274 -53.40 -29.39 20.05
C GLY A 274 -53.35 -28.43 21.25
N LEU A 275 -54.43 -28.38 22.02
CA LEU A 275 -54.56 -27.61 23.27
C LEU A 275 -55.03 -28.55 24.38
N ASP A 276 -54.26 -28.64 25.46
CA ASP A 276 -54.64 -29.30 26.70
C ASP A 276 -54.78 -28.24 27.80
N PHE A 277 -55.97 -28.14 28.40
CA PHE A 277 -56.28 -27.19 29.46
C PHE A 277 -56.87 -27.90 30.69
N GLU A 278 -56.43 -27.48 31.89
CA GLU A 278 -56.99 -27.95 33.15
C GLU A 278 -56.94 -26.83 34.22
N GLN A 279 -58.09 -26.58 34.84
CA GLN A 279 -58.28 -25.64 35.95
C GLN A 279 -57.92 -26.33 37.28
N ARG A 280 -56.66 -26.20 37.69
CA ARG A 280 -56.18 -26.59 39.03
C ARG A 280 -55.97 -25.36 39.91
N ALA A 281 -55.38 -25.54 41.10
CA ALA A 281 -54.95 -24.44 41.97
C ALA A 281 -54.06 -23.41 41.24
N GLN A 282 -53.27 -23.86 40.27
CA GLN A 282 -52.71 -23.02 39.21
C GLN A 282 -53.21 -23.55 37.87
N PRO A 283 -53.89 -22.72 37.04
CA PRO A 283 -54.39 -23.17 35.74
C PRO A 283 -53.24 -23.59 34.84
N GLN A 284 -53.43 -24.69 34.11
CA GLN A 284 -52.43 -25.23 33.18
C GLN A 284 -52.99 -25.19 31.76
N VAL A 285 -52.17 -24.66 30.84
CA VAL A 285 -52.42 -24.68 29.39
C VAL A 285 -51.16 -25.24 28.75
N ARG A 286 -51.29 -26.25 27.90
CA ARG A 286 -50.23 -26.77 27.04
C ARG A 286 -50.69 -26.76 25.59
N LEU A 287 -49.84 -26.25 24.70
CA LEU A 287 -50.04 -26.30 23.25
C LEU A 287 -48.99 -27.22 22.62
N SER A 288 -49.41 -28.01 21.63
CA SER A 288 -48.55 -28.89 20.81
C SER A 288 -48.99 -28.85 19.34
N GLY A 289 -48.17 -29.37 18.41
CA GLY A 289 -48.52 -29.45 16.98
C GLY A 289 -47.54 -28.71 16.07
N SER A 290 -48.03 -28.05 15.03
CA SER A 290 -47.18 -27.34 14.06
C SER A 290 -47.81 -26.04 13.58
N VAL A 291 -46.97 -25.02 13.39
CA VAL A 291 -47.34 -23.75 12.77
C VAL A 291 -46.40 -23.49 11.59
N GLY A 292 -46.95 -23.16 10.44
CA GLY A 292 -46.21 -22.82 9.23
C GLY A 292 -46.60 -21.45 8.68
N VAL A 293 -45.66 -20.72 8.09
CA VAL A 293 -45.91 -19.47 7.38
C VAL A 293 -45.21 -19.53 6.03
N ALA A 294 -45.97 -19.46 4.93
CA ALA A 294 -45.45 -19.47 3.57
C ALA A 294 -45.56 -18.09 2.90
N GLY A 295 -44.56 -17.75 2.07
CA GLY A 295 -44.54 -16.55 1.23
C GLY A 295 -44.61 -15.22 1.99
N LEU A 296 -44.12 -15.16 3.23
CA LEU A 296 -44.18 -13.93 4.02
C LEU A 296 -43.24 -12.88 3.42
N ARG A 297 -43.72 -11.64 3.30
CA ARG A 297 -42.93 -10.48 2.86
C ARG A 297 -43.18 -9.30 3.78
N LEU A 298 -42.13 -8.69 4.31
CA LEU A 298 -42.19 -7.59 5.26
C LEU A 298 -41.47 -6.34 4.71
N ALA A 299 -42.12 -5.18 4.81
CA ALA A 299 -41.59 -3.86 4.46
C ALA A 299 -41.32 -2.99 5.71
N GLU A 300 -40.36 -2.05 5.63
CA GLU A 300 -39.95 -1.16 6.75
C GLU A 300 -40.79 0.12 6.83
N THR A 301 -41.42 0.55 5.72
CA THR A 301 -42.25 1.77 5.67
C THR A 301 -43.63 1.50 5.08
N ALA A 302 -44.57 2.40 5.34
CA ALA A 302 -45.96 2.28 4.92
C ALA A 302 -46.18 2.41 3.38
N THR A 303 -45.13 2.71 2.61
CA THR A 303 -45.22 2.94 1.16
C THR A 303 -45.09 1.62 0.40
N PRO A 304 -46.07 1.20 -0.41
CA PRO A 304 -46.04 -0.07 -1.16
C PRO A 304 -44.91 -0.20 -2.21
N ALA A 305 -44.20 0.89 -2.50
CA ALA A 305 -43.14 0.94 -3.50
C ALA A 305 -41.77 0.44 -2.99
N ASP A 306 -41.59 0.32 -1.68
CA ASP A 306 -40.32 -0.13 -1.11
C ASP A 306 -40.17 -1.67 -1.26
N PRO A 307 -39.00 -2.15 -1.69
CA PRO A 307 -38.74 -3.57 -1.79
C PRO A 307 -38.72 -4.20 -0.39
N PRO A 308 -39.24 -5.44 -0.20
CA PRO A 308 -39.29 -6.07 1.12
C PRO A 308 -37.88 -6.24 1.71
N TRP A 309 -37.73 -5.95 3.00
CA TRP A 309 -36.45 -6.07 3.71
C TRP A 309 -36.27 -7.45 4.33
N LEU A 310 -37.36 -8.15 4.60
CA LEU A 310 -37.37 -9.54 5.07
C LEU A 310 -38.46 -10.31 4.31
N ALA A 311 -38.09 -11.43 3.70
CA ALA A 311 -39.02 -12.35 3.08
C ALA A 311 -38.56 -13.80 3.27
N TRP A 312 -39.48 -14.75 3.18
CA TRP A 312 -39.14 -16.17 3.09
C TRP A 312 -40.21 -16.96 2.35
N ASP A 313 -39.80 -18.08 1.76
CA ASP A 313 -40.70 -18.97 1.04
C ASP A 313 -41.52 -19.82 2.01
N ARG A 314 -40.88 -20.38 3.04
CA ARG A 314 -41.56 -21.20 4.06
C ARG A 314 -40.82 -21.18 5.40
N LEU A 315 -41.56 -20.91 6.47
CA LEU A 315 -41.15 -21.12 7.86
C LEU A 315 -42.03 -22.23 8.45
N GLN A 316 -41.44 -23.22 9.12
CA GLN A 316 -42.17 -24.29 9.79
C GLN A 316 -41.63 -24.47 11.21
N VAL A 317 -42.53 -24.43 12.19
CA VAL A 317 -42.22 -24.53 13.62
C VAL A 317 -42.99 -25.71 14.21
N ALA A 318 -42.26 -26.72 14.68
CA ALA A 318 -42.85 -27.80 15.47
C ALA A 318 -42.97 -27.38 16.94
N LEU A 319 -44.17 -27.46 17.50
CA LEU A 319 -44.48 -27.18 18.90
C LEU A 319 -44.50 -28.51 19.66
N GLU A 320 -43.47 -28.76 20.46
CA GLU A 320 -43.41 -29.97 21.30
C GLU A 320 -44.23 -29.78 22.58
N SER A 321 -43.97 -28.69 23.31
CA SER A 321 -44.77 -28.28 24.46
C SER A 321 -44.62 -26.79 24.74
N VAL A 322 -45.69 -26.01 24.54
CA VAL A 322 -45.75 -24.58 24.89
C VAL A 322 -46.72 -24.39 26.05
N GLU A 323 -46.20 -24.02 27.21
CA GLU A 323 -46.95 -23.85 28.46
C GLU A 323 -46.93 -22.37 28.89
N PRO A 324 -47.76 -21.51 28.28
CA PRO A 324 -47.65 -20.06 28.42
C PRO A 324 -47.88 -19.56 29.85
N LEU A 325 -48.77 -20.23 30.60
CA LEU A 325 -49.06 -19.89 32.00
C LEU A 325 -47.88 -20.20 32.93
N GLN A 326 -47.03 -21.17 32.56
CA GLN A 326 -45.80 -21.51 33.26
C GLN A 326 -44.56 -20.82 32.68
N ARG A 327 -44.74 -20.02 31.61
CA ARG A 327 -43.66 -19.36 30.87
C ARG A 327 -42.61 -20.32 30.30
N LYS A 328 -43.03 -21.52 29.89
CA LYS A 328 -42.14 -22.53 29.27
C LYS A 328 -42.52 -22.72 27.80
N VAL A 329 -41.54 -22.75 26.92
CA VAL A 329 -41.71 -22.96 25.48
C VAL A 329 -40.68 -23.98 25.03
N THR A 330 -41.12 -25.15 24.58
CA THR A 330 -40.27 -26.19 23.99
C THR A 330 -40.70 -26.41 22.55
N LEU A 331 -39.82 -26.04 21.63
CA LEU A 331 -39.99 -26.16 20.19
C LEU A 331 -39.13 -27.33 19.68
N GLY A 332 -39.68 -28.11 18.75
CA GLY A 332 -38.94 -29.11 17.99
C GLY A 332 -38.05 -28.45 16.92
N PRO A 333 -37.84 -29.11 15.75
CA PRO A 333 -37.13 -28.49 14.64
C PRO A 333 -37.85 -27.23 14.13
N VAL A 334 -37.08 -26.17 13.91
CA VAL A 334 -37.51 -24.95 13.22
C VAL A 334 -36.81 -24.91 11.87
N ALA A 335 -37.59 -24.98 10.78
CA ALA A 335 -37.06 -24.97 9.42
C ALA A 335 -37.49 -23.70 8.68
N LEU A 336 -36.52 -23.01 8.08
CA LEU A 336 -36.72 -21.80 7.29
C LEU A 336 -36.14 -22.01 5.88
N ASP A 337 -36.94 -21.77 4.85
CA ASP A 337 -36.57 -21.93 3.44
C ASP A 337 -36.74 -20.59 2.69
N GLY A 338 -35.81 -20.32 1.77
CA GLY A 338 -35.84 -19.14 0.89
C GLY A 338 -35.75 -17.80 1.62
N LEU A 339 -35.04 -17.72 2.75
CA LEU A 339 -34.86 -16.46 3.48
C LEU A 339 -34.20 -15.41 2.58
N HIS A 340 -34.86 -14.26 2.36
CA HIS A 340 -34.27 -13.09 1.71
C HIS A 340 -34.25 -11.92 2.68
N LEU A 341 -33.05 -11.53 3.10
CA LEU A 341 -32.81 -10.41 3.99
C LEU A 341 -32.09 -9.29 3.24
N ARG A 342 -32.65 -8.08 3.23
CA ARG A 342 -31.96 -6.88 2.73
C ARG A 342 -31.55 -6.01 3.90
N LEU A 343 -30.25 -5.92 4.13
CA LEU A 343 -29.64 -5.07 5.14
C LEU A 343 -29.00 -3.86 4.47
N GLY A 344 -29.33 -2.69 4.96
CA GLY A 344 -28.80 -1.43 4.49
C GLY A 344 -28.13 -0.64 5.59
N ARG A 345 -27.13 0.17 5.22
CA ARG A 345 -26.65 1.30 6.01
C ARG A 345 -26.88 2.56 5.19
N ASP A 346 -27.63 3.50 5.73
CA ASP A 346 -27.93 4.76 5.04
C ASP A 346 -26.75 5.75 5.10
N ALA A 347 -26.88 6.87 4.39
CA ALA A 347 -25.83 7.91 4.34
C ALA A 347 -25.55 8.57 5.71
N ALA A 348 -26.45 8.45 6.68
CA ALA A 348 -26.24 8.89 8.07
C ALA A 348 -25.53 7.82 8.91
N GLY A 349 -25.21 6.67 8.32
CA GLY A 349 -24.53 5.57 8.96
C GLY A 349 -25.43 4.70 9.84
N GLN A 350 -26.76 4.87 9.78
CA GLN A 350 -27.72 4.06 10.54
C GLN A 350 -28.14 2.83 9.72
N THR A 351 -28.31 1.70 10.39
CA THR A 351 -28.81 0.47 9.73
C THR A 351 -30.33 0.36 9.82
N ASN A 352 -30.97 -0.37 8.89
CA ASN A 352 -32.42 -0.64 8.94
C ASN A 352 -32.85 -1.20 10.32
N LEU A 353 -32.05 -2.09 10.91
CA LEU A 353 -32.30 -2.67 12.23
C LEU A 353 -32.25 -1.62 13.35
N GLN A 354 -31.26 -0.73 13.34
CA GLN A 354 -31.16 0.35 14.33
C GLN A 354 -32.36 1.30 14.26
N ARG A 355 -32.81 1.66 13.05
CA ARG A 355 -34.01 2.49 12.86
C ARG A 355 -35.27 1.79 13.37
N MET A 356 -35.39 0.48 13.13
CA MET A 356 -36.51 -0.32 13.63
C MET A 356 -36.54 -0.38 15.16
N VAL A 357 -35.40 -0.66 15.80
CA VAL A 357 -35.27 -0.67 17.27
C VAL A 357 -35.56 0.71 17.86
N ALA A 358 -35.05 1.79 17.25
CA ALA A 358 -35.31 3.15 17.71
C ALA A 358 -36.80 3.54 17.65
N ARG A 359 -37.57 2.97 16.70
CA ARG A 359 -39.03 3.16 16.60
C ARG A 359 -39.81 2.30 17.60
N LEU A 360 -39.31 1.13 17.95
CA LEU A 360 -39.91 0.22 18.95
C LEU A 360 -39.56 0.60 20.40
N ALA A 361 -38.48 1.37 20.60
CA ALA A 361 -38.08 1.82 21.92
C ALA A 361 -39.23 2.61 22.57
N PRO A 362 -39.63 2.28 23.81
CA PRO A 362 -40.66 3.01 24.50
C PRO A 362 -40.22 4.47 24.60
N ARG A 363 -40.96 5.37 23.93
CA ARG A 363 -40.82 6.81 24.15
C ARG A 363 -41.20 7.06 25.59
N THR A 364 -40.21 7.18 26.48
CA THR A 364 -40.41 7.82 27.76
C THR A 364 -40.91 9.22 27.45
N ALA A 365 -42.20 9.44 27.66
CA ALA A 365 -42.78 10.76 27.58
C ALA A 365 -42.09 11.61 28.65
N ALA A 366 -41.09 12.39 28.23
CA ALA A 366 -40.58 13.50 29.01
C ALA A 366 -41.64 14.62 28.97
N GLY A 367 -42.77 14.38 29.65
CA GLY A 367 -43.63 15.44 30.15
C GLY A 367 -43.05 15.93 31.48
N PRO A 368 -43.10 17.23 31.79
CA PRO A 368 -42.63 17.73 33.08
C PRO A 368 -43.48 17.09 34.18
N ALA A 369 -42.84 16.24 34.98
CA ALA A 369 -43.46 15.57 36.11
C ALA A 369 -43.77 16.62 37.19
N ALA A 370 -45.05 16.95 37.32
CA ALA A 370 -45.58 17.48 38.56
C ALA A 370 -45.44 16.38 39.62
N ALA A 371 -44.65 16.66 40.65
CA ALA A 371 -44.40 15.78 41.77
C ALA A 371 -45.71 15.52 42.54
N ALA A 372 -46.23 14.30 42.44
CA ALA A 372 -47.09 13.71 43.46
C ALA A 372 -46.25 12.71 44.28
N PRO A 373 -46.32 12.71 45.62
CA PRO A 373 -45.52 11.83 46.44
C PRO A 373 -45.94 10.38 46.24
N ALA A 374 -44.99 9.55 45.79
CA ALA A 374 -45.16 8.12 45.64
C ALA A 374 -45.33 7.46 47.02
N ARG A 375 -46.49 6.83 47.22
CA ARG A 375 -46.72 5.89 48.33
C ARG A 375 -45.81 4.67 48.09
N PRO A 376 -45.16 4.09 49.12
CA PRO A 376 -44.35 2.89 48.94
C PRO A 376 -45.27 1.73 48.54
N ALA A 377 -45.25 1.39 47.24
CA ALA A 377 -45.86 0.17 46.75
C ALA A 377 -45.00 -1.00 47.23
N ALA A 378 -45.62 -1.97 47.89
CA ALA A 378 -44.99 -3.22 48.27
C ALA A 378 -44.32 -3.84 47.04
N ALA A 379 -43.03 -4.18 47.17
CA ALA A 379 -42.27 -4.84 46.13
C ALA A 379 -42.98 -6.13 45.73
N THR A 380 -43.66 -6.10 44.58
CA THR A 380 -44.22 -7.30 43.97
C THR A 380 -43.03 -8.10 43.44
N PRO A 381 -42.89 -9.40 43.76
CA PRO A 381 -41.77 -10.20 43.29
C PRO A 381 -41.70 -10.15 41.76
N ALA A 382 -40.50 -9.89 41.23
CA ALA A 382 -40.27 -9.87 39.79
C ALA A 382 -40.70 -11.22 39.19
N PRO A 383 -41.48 -11.21 38.09
CA PRO A 383 -42.08 -12.44 37.62
C PRO A 383 -41.03 -13.28 36.88
N SER A 384 -41.04 -14.61 37.07
CA SER A 384 -40.00 -15.53 36.57
C SER A 384 -39.77 -15.41 35.05
N PRO A 385 -38.53 -15.44 34.54
CA PRO A 385 -38.25 -15.29 33.11
C PRO A 385 -38.81 -16.46 32.30
N TRP A 386 -39.08 -16.22 31.01
CA TRP A 386 -39.45 -17.27 30.07
C TRP A 386 -38.30 -18.28 29.89
N GLN A 387 -38.65 -19.56 29.92
CA GLN A 387 -37.76 -20.68 29.59
C GLN A 387 -38.09 -21.15 28.18
N VAL A 388 -37.19 -20.88 27.22
CA VAL A 388 -37.40 -21.25 25.81
C VAL A 388 -36.35 -22.28 25.42
N ARG A 389 -36.77 -23.36 24.77
CA ARG A 389 -35.89 -24.41 24.21
C ARG A 389 -36.28 -24.66 22.76
N VAL A 390 -35.29 -24.77 21.89
CA VAL A 390 -35.46 -25.11 20.47
C VAL A 390 -34.54 -26.29 20.17
N ALA A 391 -35.08 -27.40 19.66
CA ALA A 391 -34.31 -28.62 19.43
C ALA A 391 -33.25 -28.47 18.32
N SER A 392 -33.58 -27.76 17.24
CA SER A 392 -32.65 -27.39 16.16
C SER A 392 -33.25 -26.29 15.30
N PHE A 393 -32.38 -25.52 14.64
CA PHE A 393 -32.76 -24.54 13.62
C PHE A 393 -32.04 -24.86 12.31
N GLU A 394 -32.81 -24.99 11.22
CA GLU A 394 -32.30 -25.24 9.86
C GLU A 394 -32.72 -24.10 8.93
N LEU A 395 -31.76 -23.54 8.20
CA LEU A 395 -31.97 -22.56 7.12
C LEU A 395 -31.49 -23.16 5.80
N LYS A 396 -32.35 -23.11 4.77
CA LYS A 396 -32.04 -23.54 3.39
C LYS A 396 -32.25 -22.38 2.43
N ALA A 397 -31.42 -22.33 1.39
CA ALA A 397 -31.51 -21.36 0.29
C ALA A 397 -31.60 -19.89 0.72
N GLY A 398 -30.88 -19.50 1.78
CA GLY A 398 -30.88 -18.13 2.27
C GLY A 398 -30.07 -17.16 1.38
N ARG A 399 -30.49 -15.89 1.38
CA ARG A 399 -29.86 -14.77 0.69
C ARG A 399 -29.83 -13.53 1.58
N ILE A 400 -28.67 -12.90 1.70
CA ILE A 400 -28.50 -11.62 2.39
C ILE A 400 -27.91 -10.61 1.40
N ASP A 401 -28.65 -9.55 1.10
CA ASP A 401 -28.16 -8.41 0.33
C ASP A 401 -27.72 -7.31 1.30
N TRP A 402 -26.44 -6.98 1.31
CA TRP A 402 -25.87 -5.86 2.05
C TRP A 402 -25.65 -4.66 1.12
N ARG A 403 -26.16 -3.49 1.53
CA ARG A 403 -26.03 -2.22 0.80
C ARG A 403 -25.58 -1.11 1.74
N ASP A 404 -24.41 -0.53 1.52
CA ASP A 404 -23.86 0.51 2.39
C ASP A 404 -23.70 1.84 1.64
N ALA A 405 -24.69 2.71 1.80
CA ALA A 405 -24.71 4.05 1.23
C ALA A 405 -23.90 5.08 2.04
N ALA A 406 -23.30 4.70 3.18
CA ALA A 406 -22.37 5.55 3.92
C ALA A 406 -21.00 5.62 3.24
N THR A 407 -20.69 4.66 2.36
CA THR A 407 -19.48 4.66 1.54
C THR A 407 -19.68 5.35 0.19
N ARG A 408 -18.60 5.91 -0.36
CA ARG A 408 -18.56 6.53 -1.70
C ARG A 408 -17.38 5.96 -2.51
N PRO A 409 -17.63 5.14 -3.56
CA PRO A 409 -18.93 4.65 -4.04
C PRO A 409 -19.65 3.79 -3.00
N ALA A 410 -20.96 3.59 -3.16
CA ALA A 410 -21.74 2.77 -2.23
C ALA A 410 -21.33 1.29 -2.31
N ALA A 411 -21.15 0.64 -1.17
CA ALA A 411 -20.75 -0.76 -1.12
C ALA A 411 -21.96 -1.68 -1.30
N ALA A 412 -21.75 -2.78 -2.01
CA ALA A 412 -22.75 -3.80 -2.27
C ALA A 412 -22.10 -5.17 -2.09
N LEU A 413 -22.63 -5.99 -1.19
CA LEU A 413 -22.15 -7.35 -0.93
C LEU A 413 -23.35 -8.28 -0.87
N ASP A 414 -23.31 -9.37 -1.64
CA ASP A 414 -24.38 -10.37 -1.66
C ASP A 414 -23.85 -11.69 -1.10
N LEU A 415 -24.57 -12.24 -0.13
CA LEU A 415 -24.39 -13.58 0.42
C LEU A 415 -25.51 -14.46 -0.13
N THR A 416 -25.19 -15.48 -0.91
CA THR A 416 -26.16 -16.36 -1.57
C THR A 416 -25.96 -17.81 -1.14
N GLU A 417 -26.93 -18.67 -1.43
CA GLU A 417 -26.90 -20.10 -1.08
C GLU A 417 -26.62 -20.36 0.40
N LEU A 418 -27.05 -19.46 1.30
CA LEU A 418 -26.83 -19.59 2.73
C LEU A 418 -27.61 -20.80 3.26
N GLN A 419 -26.86 -21.77 3.75
CA GLN A 419 -27.37 -22.92 4.48
C GLN A 419 -26.80 -22.86 5.89
N MET A 420 -27.64 -23.04 6.91
CA MET A 420 -27.22 -23.01 8.31
C MET A 420 -27.95 -24.07 9.11
N ARG A 421 -27.22 -24.78 9.97
CA ARG A 421 -27.73 -25.71 10.97
C ARG A 421 -27.21 -25.31 12.33
N LEU A 422 -28.11 -25.04 13.26
CA LEU A 422 -27.80 -24.79 14.66
C LEU A 422 -28.46 -25.88 15.51
N GLY A 423 -27.69 -26.48 16.41
CA GLY A 423 -28.16 -27.50 17.35
C GLY A 423 -29.13 -26.95 18.41
N ALA A 424 -29.32 -27.72 19.47
CA ALA A 424 -30.29 -27.37 20.51
C ALA A 424 -29.89 -26.09 21.26
N VAL A 425 -30.79 -25.11 21.31
CA VAL A 425 -30.59 -23.85 22.03
C VAL A 425 -31.61 -23.70 23.15
N ALA A 426 -31.20 -23.03 24.23
CA ALA A 426 -32.05 -22.74 25.37
C ALA A 426 -31.84 -21.30 25.85
N TRP A 427 -32.87 -20.71 26.44
CA TRP A 427 -32.88 -19.40 27.06
C TRP A 427 -33.55 -19.52 28.44
N PRO A 428 -33.02 -18.88 29.51
CA PRO A 428 -31.99 -17.84 29.52
C PRO A 428 -30.52 -18.31 29.47
N ALA A 429 -30.25 -19.60 29.68
CA ALA A 429 -28.91 -20.17 29.60
C ALA A 429 -28.78 -21.00 28.32
N MET A 430 -27.78 -20.69 27.48
CA MET A 430 -27.57 -21.36 26.19
C MET A 430 -26.37 -22.32 26.31
N PRO A 431 -26.59 -23.65 26.34
CA PRO A 431 -25.50 -24.63 26.32
C PRO A 431 -24.73 -24.55 24.99
N PRO A 432 -23.49 -25.10 24.92
CA PRO A 432 -22.77 -25.21 23.66
C PRO A 432 -23.59 -25.94 22.60
N ALA A 433 -23.93 -25.21 21.53
CA ALA A 433 -24.70 -25.71 20.41
C ALA A 433 -23.81 -25.75 19.16
N PRO A 434 -23.71 -26.89 18.45
CA PRO A 434 -22.97 -26.96 17.20
C PRO A 434 -23.64 -26.07 16.15
N LEU A 435 -22.83 -25.31 15.41
CA LEU A 435 -23.20 -24.45 14.31
C LEU A 435 -22.43 -24.89 13.07
N GLU A 436 -23.15 -25.20 11.99
CA GLU A 436 -22.59 -25.39 10.65
C GLU A 436 -23.28 -24.43 9.70
N ALA A 437 -22.52 -23.67 8.92
CA ALA A 437 -23.05 -22.84 7.86
C ALA A 437 -22.17 -22.88 6.61
N SER A 438 -22.80 -22.79 5.45
CA SER A 438 -22.13 -22.61 4.16
C SER A 438 -22.87 -21.56 3.35
N ALA A 439 -22.15 -20.78 2.55
CA ALA A 439 -22.71 -19.74 1.70
C ALA A 439 -21.74 -19.41 0.54
N ARG A 440 -22.19 -18.58 -0.39
CA ARG A 440 -21.33 -17.91 -1.37
C ARG A 440 -21.30 -16.41 -1.11
N LEU A 441 -20.13 -15.86 -0.80
CA LEU A 441 -19.91 -14.42 -0.61
C LEU A 441 -19.24 -13.84 -1.86
N ALA A 442 -19.97 -13.03 -2.63
CA ALA A 442 -19.49 -12.55 -3.94
C ALA A 442 -18.99 -13.71 -4.85
N ASP A 443 -19.82 -14.74 -4.99
CA ASP A 443 -19.57 -15.97 -5.75
C ASP A 443 -18.45 -16.89 -5.24
N VAL A 444 -17.86 -16.60 -4.08
CA VAL A 444 -16.81 -17.41 -3.45
C VAL A 444 -17.37 -18.25 -2.29
N PRO A 445 -17.04 -19.56 -2.19
CA PRO A 445 -17.52 -20.38 -1.08
C PRO A 445 -16.98 -19.89 0.26
N LEU A 446 -17.89 -19.81 1.23
CA LEU A 446 -17.64 -19.48 2.62
C LEU A 446 -18.18 -20.64 3.47
N ASN A 447 -17.32 -21.24 4.28
CA ASN A 447 -17.71 -22.30 5.21
C ASN A 447 -17.46 -21.83 6.65
N LEU A 448 -18.41 -22.11 7.54
CA LEU A 448 -18.35 -21.80 8.95
C LEU A 448 -18.74 -23.04 9.76
N ARG A 449 -17.94 -23.44 10.73
CA ARG A 449 -18.29 -24.53 11.65
C ARG A 449 -17.81 -24.22 13.06
N GLY A 450 -18.50 -24.68 14.08
CA GLY A 450 -18.06 -24.48 15.45
C GLY A 450 -19.14 -24.68 16.49
N GLU A 451 -18.93 -24.12 17.68
CA GLU A 451 -19.86 -24.18 18.80
C GLU A 451 -20.16 -22.78 19.31
N VAL A 452 -21.43 -22.54 19.66
CA VAL A 452 -21.93 -21.25 20.15
C VAL A 452 -22.66 -21.49 21.47
N SER A 453 -22.33 -20.73 22.51
CA SER A 453 -23.02 -20.69 23.80
C SER A 453 -23.22 -19.24 24.27
N ASP A 454 -23.87 -19.05 25.41
CA ASP A 454 -24.02 -17.75 26.07
C ASP A 454 -22.70 -17.18 26.64
N THR A 455 -21.69 -18.02 26.77
CA THR A 455 -20.44 -17.74 27.50
C THR A 455 -19.19 -17.92 26.65
N ARG A 456 -19.27 -18.74 25.59
CA ARG A 456 -18.16 -19.06 24.71
C ARG A 456 -18.65 -19.27 23.28
N VAL A 457 -17.91 -18.74 22.32
CA VAL A 457 -18.11 -18.97 20.90
C VAL A 457 -16.78 -19.41 20.30
N GLN A 458 -16.76 -20.55 19.63
CA GLN A 458 -15.61 -21.06 18.89
C GLN A 458 -16.04 -21.34 17.47
N LEU A 459 -15.49 -20.60 16.50
CA LEU A 459 -15.86 -20.70 15.09
C LEU A 459 -14.62 -20.88 14.23
N GLN A 460 -14.69 -21.78 13.26
CA GLN A 460 -13.73 -21.93 12.17
C GLN A 460 -14.39 -21.44 10.89
N LEU A 461 -13.75 -20.47 10.22
CA LEU A 461 -14.21 -19.86 9.00
C LEU A 461 -13.16 -20.11 7.90
N GLY A 462 -13.59 -20.70 6.78
CA GLY A 462 -12.77 -20.88 5.59
C GLY A 462 -13.29 -20.01 4.45
N LEU A 463 -12.39 -19.21 3.87
CA LEU A 463 -12.65 -18.31 2.74
C LEU A 463 -11.55 -18.52 1.69
N GLN A 464 -11.92 -18.77 0.43
CA GLN A 464 -10.94 -19.08 -0.62
C GLN A 464 -11.10 -18.18 -1.84
N GLY A 465 -10.17 -17.24 -2.03
CA GLY A 465 -10.09 -16.41 -3.24
C GLY A 465 -11.11 -15.27 -3.32
N TRP A 466 -11.53 -14.71 -2.19
CA TRP A 466 -12.49 -13.60 -2.14
C TRP A 466 -11.94 -12.35 -2.85
N PRO A 467 -12.63 -11.81 -3.87
CA PRO A 467 -12.10 -10.68 -4.63
C PRO A 467 -12.08 -9.40 -3.79
N LEU A 468 -10.91 -8.78 -3.63
CA LEU A 468 -10.76 -7.50 -2.92
C LEU A 468 -11.57 -6.36 -3.56
N ALA A 469 -11.91 -6.49 -4.84
CA ALA A 469 -12.82 -5.57 -5.52
C ALA A 469 -14.19 -5.46 -4.79
N ALA A 470 -14.65 -6.53 -4.14
CA ALA A 470 -15.91 -6.55 -3.39
C ALA A 470 -15.88 -5.60 -2.17
N VAL A 471 -14.70 -5.32 -1.61
CA VAL A 471 -14.50 -4.37 -0.48
C VAL A 471 -13.82 -3.07 -0.89
N SER A 472 -13.53 -2.88 -2.18
CA SER A 472 -12.95 -1.64 -2.72
C SER A 472 -13.69 -0.37 -2.27
N PRO A 473 -15.04 -0.31 -2.21
CA PRO A 473 -15.77 0.85 -1.69
C PRO A 473 -15.34 1.31 -0.28
N TYR A 474 -14.99 0.36 0.60
CA TYR A 474 -14.50 0.63 1.95
C TYR A 474 -13.06 1.14 1.93
N MET A 475 -12.19 0.55 1.11
CA MET A 475 -10.81 1.00 0.95
C MET A 475 -10.75 2.40 0.34
N GLN A 476 -11.63 2.69 -0.62
CA GLN A 476 -11.74 3.98 -1.29
C GLN A 476 -12.17 5.12 -0.35
N GLN A 477 -12.60 4.85 0.88
CA GLN A 477 -12.81 5.91 1.87
C GLN A 477 -11.49 6.55 2.32
N PHE A 478 -10.39 5.83 2.20
CA PHE A 478 -9.07 6.26 2.68
C PHE A 478 -8.03 6.32 1.56
N LEU A 479 -8.18 5.50 0.52
CA LEU A 479 -7.24 5.39 -0.59
C LEU A 479 -7.85 5.90 -1.91
N VAL A 480 -7.09 6.66 -2.68
CA VAL A 480 -7.37 7.03 -4.06
C VAL A 480 -7.20 5.84 -5.02
N PRO A 481 -6.11 5.06 -4.99
CA PRO A 481 -5.94 3.95 -5.92
C PRO A 481 -6.86 2.77 -5.60
N GLU A 482 -7.43 2.16 -6.64
CA GLU A 482 -8.21 0.94 -6.51
C GLU A 482 -7.32 -0.26 -6.16
N ALA A 483 -7.84 -1.15 -5.33
CA ALA A 483 -7.21 -2.41 -4.97
C ALA A 483 -7.92 -3.58 -5.65
N ALA A 484 -7.16 -4.44 -6.30
CA ALA A 484 -7.64 -5.70 -6.86
C ALA A 484 -6.73 -6.85 -6.40
N GLY A 485 -7.28 -8.04 -6.25
CA GLY A 485 -6.58 -9.23 -5.77
C GLY A 485 -7.58 -10.21 -5.17
N ALA A 486 -7.10 -11.36 -4.69
CA ALA A 486 -7.93 -12.39 -4.07
C ALA A 486 -7.43 -12.69 -2.66
N LEU A 487 -8.34 -12.69 -1.67
CA LEU A 487 -8.07 -13.00 -0.27
C LEU A 487 -8.53 -14.42 0.05
N SER A 488 -7.62 -15.22 0.60
CA SER A 488 -7.92 -16.52 1.19
C SER A 488 -7.56 -16.50 2.68
N ALA A 489 -8.41 -17.09 3.50
CA ALA A 489 -8.28 -17.06 4.95
C ALA A 489 -8.87 -18.32 5.58
N ASP A 490 -8.09 -18.96 6.45
CA ASP A 490 -8.59 -19.95 7.40
C ASP A 490 -8.49 -19.37 8.80
N LEU A 491 -9.63 -18.94 9.35
CA LEU A 491 -9.72 -18.20 10.61
C LEU A 491 -10.36 -19.09 11.70
N ALA A 492 -9.77 -19.09 12.89
CA ALA A 492 -10.39 -19.58 14.10
C ALA A 492 -10.69 -18.39 15.02
N LEU A 493 -11.97 -18.14 15.29
CA LEU A 493 -12.44 -17.11 16.21
C LEU A 493 -12.84 -17.78 17.52
N GLU A 494 -12.26 -17.32 18.62
CA GLU A 494 -12.70 -17.64 19.97
C GLU A 494 -13.18 -16.36 20.66
N TRP A 495 -14.40 -16.36 21.16
CA TRP A 495 -14.92 -15.29 22.02
C TRP A 495 -15.35 -15.89 23.35
N ASN A 496 -14.97 -15.22 24.44
CA ASN A 496 -15.40 -15.55 25.81
C ASN A 496 -16.10 -14.34 26.42
N ALA A 497 -17.29 -14.56 26.97
CA ALA A 497 -18.04 -13.53 27.66
C ALA A 497 -17.34 -13.08 28.95
N ALA A 498 -17.61 -11.84 29.39
CA ALA A 498 -17.13 -11.36 30.68
C ALA A 498 -17.82 -12.13 31.83
N ARG A 499 -17.04 -12.77 32.72
CA ARG A 499 -17.56 -13.55 33.86
C ARG A 499 -16.57 -13.59 35.01
N ASP A 500 -17.05 -13.65 36.24
CA ASP A 500 -16.25 -13.90 37.46
C ASP A 500 -15.00 -12.98 37.59
N GLY A 501 -15.15 -11.70 37.22
CA GLY A 501 -14.06 -10.73 37.23
C GLY A 501 -13.10 -10.80 36.03
N GLN A 502 -13.25 -11.76 35.11
CA GLN A 502 -12.54 -11.78 33.84
C GLN A 502 -13.24 -10.91 32.79
N PRO A 503 -12.49 -10.05 32.08
CA PRO A 503 -13.07 -9.25 31.00
C PRO A 503 -13.43 -10.13 29.80
N MET A 504 -14.32 -9.62 28.95
CA MET A 504 -14.57 -10.23 27.65
C MET A 504 -13.26 -10.35 26.87
N ALA A 505 -13.02 -11.52 26.28
CA ALA A 505 -11.81 -11.79 25.50
C ALA A 505 -12.18 -12.29 24.11
N VAL A 506 -11.48 -11.80 23.09
CA VAL A 506 -11.55 -12.25 21.70
C VAL A 506 -10.16 -12.69 21.29
N ARG A 507 -10.05 -13.91 20.77
CA ARG A 507 -8.86 -14.43 20.12
C ARG A 507 -9.20 -14.76 18.66
N VAL A 508 -8.39 -14.26 17.73
CA VAL A 508 -8.49 -14.62 16.31
C VAL A 508 -7.18 -15.25 15.91
N GLN A 509 -7.24 -16.50 15.48
CA GLN A 509 -6.09 -17.24 15.00
C GLN A 509 -6.24 -17.53 13.51
N ALA A 510 -5.16 -17.52 12.76
CA ALA A 510 -5.15 -17.99 11.37
C ALA A 510 -3.87 -18.79 11.11
N SER A 511 -4.02 -20.02 10.62
CA SER A 511 -2.85 -20.81 10.16
C SER A 511 -2.22 -20.15 8.94
N GLN A 512 -3.05 -19.67 8.01
CA GLN A 512 -2.64 -18.99 6.81
C GLN A 512 -3.68 -17.91 6.41
N LEU A 513 -3.18 -16.72 6.13
CA LEU A 513 -3.88 -15.65 5.42
C LEU A 513 -3.09 -15.34 4.17
N ALA A 514 -3.69 -15.52 2.99
CA ALA A 514 -3.01 -15.28 1.73
C ALA A 514 -3.76 -14.25 0.90
N MET A 515 -3.03 -13.30 0.34
CA MET A 515 -3.52 -12.32 -0.60
C MET A 515 -2.75 -12.47 -1.91
N ASP A 516 -3.42 -13.03 -2.91
CA ASP A 516 -2.85 -13.34 -4.22
C ASP A 516 -3.13 -12.23 -5.23
N ALA A 517 -2.14 -11.98 -6.08
CA ALA A 517 -2.19 -11.04 -7.20
C ALA A 517 -2.68 -9.63 -6.82
N LEU A 518 -2.21 -9.08 -5.69
CA LEU A 518 -2.59 -7.71 -5.33
C LEU A 518 -2.04 -6.74 -6.37
N ARG A 519 -2.91 -5.82 -6.80
CA ARG A 519 -2.58 -4.67 -7.63
C ARG A 519 -3.23 -3.42 -7.07
N LEU A 520 -2.44 -2.37 -6.86
CA LEU A 520 -2.88 -1.04 -6.46
C LEU A 520 -2.72 -0.06 -7.63
N GLY A 521 -3.80 0.65 -7.97
CA GLY A 521 -3.84 1.64 -9.07
C GLY A 521 -4.29 1.05 -10.41
N PRO A 522 -4.12 1.75 -11.54
CA PRO A 522 -4.64 1.32 -12.85
C PRO A 522 -3.91 0.09 -13.42
N ALA A 523 -4.62 -0.72 -14.21
CA ALA A 523 -4.11 -2.00 -14.70
C ALA A 523 -2.88 -1.88 -15.62
N ARG A 524 -2.78 -0.80 -16.40
CA ARG A 524 -1.66 -0.58 -17.34
C ARG A 524 -0.38 -0.10 -16.65
N GLN A 525 -0.49 0.56 -15.50
CA GLN A 525 0.64 1.12 -14.75
C GLN A 525 0.35 1.02 -13.25
N PRO A 526 0.51 -0.17 -12.65
CA PRO A 526 0.26 -0.36 -11.24
C PRO A 526 1.29 0.41 -10.41
N LEU A 527 0.81 1.04 -9.33
CA LEU A 527 1.63 1.83 -8.40
C LEU A 527 2.40 0.90 -7.45
N ALA A 528 1.72 -0.16 -7.02
CA ALA A 528 2.30 -1.28 -6.31
C ALA A 528 1.56 -2.57 -6.71
N GLN A 529 2.29 -3.67 -6.78
CA GLN A 529 1.72 -5.00 -7.01
C GLN A 529 2.60 -6.06 -6.36
N TRP A 530 2.03 -7.21 -6.02
CA TRP A 530 2.79 -8.39 -5.60
C TRP A 530 2.07 -9.66 -6.00
N LYS A 531 2.84 -10.74 -6.18
CA LYS A 531 2.29 -12.04 -6.56
C LYS A 531 1.49 -12.66 -5.42
N ARG A 532 2.05 -12.63 -4.21
CA ARG A 532 1.44 -13.21 -3.01
C ARG A 532 1.96 -12.52 -1.76
N LEU A 533 1.06 -12.10 -0.88
CA LEU A 533 1.36 -11.81 0.52
C LEU A 533 0.79 -12.94 1.36
N GLU A 534 1.60 -13.56 2.18
CA GLU A 534 1.21 -14.66 3.06
C GLU A 534 1.57 -14.32 4.50
N LEU A 535 0.58 -14.42 5.39
CA LEU A 535 0.73 -14.35 6.83
C LEU A 535 0.46 -15.75 7.39
N ALA A 536 1.41 -16.34 8.09
CA ALA A 536 1.25 -17.62 8.75
C ALA A 536 1.34 -17.47 10.27
N ASP A 537 0.62 -18.33 10.99
CA ASP A 537 0.53 -18.34 12.46
C ASP A 537 0.12 -16.97 13.03
N VAL A 538 -0.98 -16.42 12.52
CA VAL A 538 -1.56 -15.17 13.05
C VAL A 538 -2.25 -15.47 14.38
N ASP A 539 -1.95 -14.71 15.42
CA ASP A 539 -2.61 -14.78 16.72
C ASP A 539 -2.88 -13.37 17.25
N LEU A 540 -4.14 -12.97 17.17
CA LEU A 540 -4.65 -11.69 17.65
C LEU A 540 -5.43 -11.92 18.94
N ALA A 541 -5.03 -11.26 20.03
CA ALA A 541 -5.71 -11.29 21.32
C ALA A 541 -6.17 -9.90 21.75
N TRP A 542 -7.48 -9.73 21.94
CA TRP A 542 -8.13 -8.51 22.40
C TRP A 542 -8.92 -8.80 23.69
N PRO A 543 -8.93 -7.91 24.71
CA PRO A 543 -8.39 -6.55 24.75
C PRO A 543 -6.90 -6.47 25.13
N ALA A 544 -6.20 -7.61 25.25
CA ALA A 544 -4.76 -7.66 25.55
C ALA A 544 -3.88 -6.88 24.55
N SER A 545 -4.44 -6.44 23.42
CA SER A 545 -3.79 -5.62 22.39
C SER A 545 -2.51 -6.27 21.87
N ARG A 546 -2.54 -7.60 21.70
CA ARG A 546 -1.40 -8.40 21.23
C ARG A 546 -1.69 -8.95 19.85
N LEU A 547 -0.74 -8.77 18.94
CA LEU A 547 -0.70 -9.39 17.61
C LEU A 547 0.65 -10.10 17.43
N ALA A 548 0.61 -11.42 17.33
CA ALA A 548 1.76 -12.22 16.96
C ALA A 548 1.57 -12.77 15.53
N LEU A 549 2.61 -12.66 14.72
CA LEU A 549 2.69 -13.21 13.37
C LEU A 549 3.89 -14.15 13.32
N GLY A 550 3.71 -15.40 12.90
CA GLY A 550 4.82 -16.33 12.68
C GLY A 550 5.65 -15.91 11.48
N THR A 551 5.10 -16.08 10.28
CA THR A 551 5.79 -15.70 9.03
C THR A 551 5.01 -14.63 8.29
N VAL A 552 5.69 -13.60 7.79
CA VAL A 552 5.17 -12.63 6.83
C VAL A 552 6.00 -12.74 5.57
N ARG A 553 5.44 -13.34 4.52
CA ARG A 553 6.14 -13.59 3.25
C ARG A 553 5.51 -12.78 2.13
N LEU A 554 6.30 -11.92 1.50
CA LEU A 554 5.90 -11.08 0.38
C LEU A 554 6.68 -11.48 -0.88
N GLU A 555 5.99 -12.12 -1.82
CA GLU A 555 6.58 -12.63 -3.06
C GLU A 555 6.43 -11.67 -4.23
N GLU A 556 7.55 -11.42 -4.92
CA GLU A 556 7.65 -10.58 -6.12
C GLU A 556 6.97 -9.20 -5.97
N PRO A 557 7.17 -8.45 -4.87
CA PRO A 557 6.62 -7.10 -4.79
C PRO A 557 7.29 -6.19 -5.81
N ARG A 558 6.51 -5.46 -6.58
CA ARG A 558 6.96 -4.40 -7.48
C ARG A 558 6.33 -3.08 -7.03
N VAL A 559 7.16 -2.16 -6.56
CA VAL A 559 6.71 -0.87 -6.02
C VAL A 559 7.40 0.27 -6.75
N GLN A 560 6.62 1.28 -7.12
CA GLN A 560 7.14 2.56 -7.58
C GLN A 560 7.21 3.50 -6.39
N ALA A 561 8.42 3.79 -5.93
CA ALA A 561 8.66 4.68 -4.82
C ALA A 561 9.28 5.99 -5.32
N GLY A 562 8.79 7.12 -4.83
CA GLY A 562 9.41 8.38 -5.17
C GLY A 562 8.91 9.58 -4.41
N ARG A 563 9.66 10.67 -4.60
CA ARG A 563 9.30 12.02 -4.16
C ARG A 563 9.10 12.93 -5.36
N ASP A 564 8.08 13.78 -5.30
CA ASP A 564 7.85 14.82 -6.31
C ASP A 564 8.81 16.02 -6.13
N ALA A 565 8.66 17.04 -6.98
CA ALA A 565 9.53 18.22 -6.95
C ALA A 565 9.37 19.03 -5.66
N GLU A 566 8.21 18.94 -5.00
CA GLU A 566 7.90 19.54 -3.71
C GLU A 566 8.39 18.70 -2.53
N GLY A 567 9.00 17.53 -2.78
CA GLY A 567 9.49 16.61 -1.76
C GLY A 567 8.40 15.75 -1.09
N ARG A 568 7.17 15.76 -1.61
CA ARG A 568 6.07 14.92 -1.12
C ARG A 568 6.28 13.47 -1.56
N TRP A 569 5.97 12.55 -0.67
CA TRP A 569 6.05 11.11 -0.96
C TRP A 569 4.88 10.65 -1.81
N MET A 570 5.14 9.70 -2.73
CA MET A 570 4.13 9.08 -3.58
C MET A 570 2.86 8.60 -2.84
N PHE A 571 2.99 8.03 -1.64
CA PHE A 571 1.84 7.53 -0.86
C PHE A 571 0.95 8.65 -0.33
N GLN A 572 1.43 9.89 -0.22
CA GLN A 572 0.59 11.03 0.20
C GLN A 572 -0.51 11.28 -0.84
N SER A 573 -0.20 11.12 -2.13
CA SER A 573 -1.19 11.17 -3.21
C SER A 573 -2.16 9.98 -3.22
N TRP A 574 -1.82 8.88 -2.54
CA TRP A 574 -2.69 7.72 -2.42
C TRP A 574 -3.75 7.92 -1.33
N LEU A 575 -3.56 8.84 -0.39
CA LEU A 575 -4.51 9.09 0.69
C LEU A 575 -5.57 10.10 0.22
N ARG A 576 -6.86 9.82 0.48
CA ARG A 576 -7.89 10.85 0.33
C ARG A 576 -7.76 11.84 1.48
N GLU A 577 -7.57 13.12 1.16
CA GLU A 577 -7.74 14.20 2.13
C GLU A 577 -9.17 14.13 2.65
N ARG A 578 -9.32 13.80 3.94
CA ARG A 578 -10.64 13.95 4.57
C ARG A 578 -10.92 15.45 4.59
N PRO A 579 -12.05 15.93 4.04
CA PRO A 579 -12.46 17.29 4.32
C PRO A 579 -12.43 17.44 5.83
N ALA A 580 -11.67 18.41 6.33
CA ALA A 580 -11.71 18.76 7.74
C ALA A 580 -13.19 18.93 8.08
N THR A 581 -13.74 18.02 8.88
CA THR A 581 -15.08 18.18 9.41
C THR A 581 -15.06 19.58 10.02
N PRO A 582 -15.91 20.52 9.59
CA PRO A 582 -16.01 21.79 10.28
C PRO A 582 -16.26 21.41 11.73
N ALA A 583 -15.31 21.73 12.61
CA ALA A 583 -15.56 21.67 14.03
C ALA A 583 -16.87 22.41 14.20
N ALA A 584 -17.92 21.69 14.62
CA ALA A 584 -19.23 22.26 14.79
C ALA A 584 -19.03 23.47 15.70
N ALA A 585 -19.19 24.66 15.11
CA ALA A 585 -19.28 25.89 15.83
C ALA A 585 -20.58 25.82 16.64
N THR A 586 -20.51 25.25 17.84
CA THR A 586 -21.51 25.49 18.86
C THR A 586 -21.22 26.84 19.49
N SER A 587 -21.78 27.88 18.90
CA SER A 587 -22.13 29.09 19.63
C SER A 587 -23.25 28.74 20.60
N GLY A 588 -22.98 28.86 21.90
CA GLY A 588 -23.95 28.61 22.96
C GLY A 588 -23.28 28.54 24.33
N ALA A 589 -22.62 29.62 24.75
CA ALA A 589 -22.18 29.77 26.12
C ALA A 589 -23.36 30.18 27.00
N ALA A 590 -23.82 29.28 27.88
CA ALA A 590 -24.29 29.59 29.24
C ALA A 590 -24.59 28.29 30.00
N ASN A 591 -23.98 28.18 31.19
CA ASN A 591 -24.21 27.20 32.26
C ASN A 591 -23.64 25.78 32.09
N ALA A 592 -22.37 25.63 32.48
CA ALA A 592 -21.84 24.38 33.02
C ALA A 592 -20.64 24.64 33.96
N ALA A 593 -20.88 25.41 35.04
CA ALA A 593 -20.03 25.37 36.23
C ALA A 593 -20.71 24.44 37.24
N ASP A 594 -20.53 23.12 37.03
CA ASP A 594 -20.68 22.02 38.00
C ASP A 594 -20.79 20.64 37.30
N ALA A 595 -19.95 20.42 36.29
CA ALA A 595 -19.73 19.08 35.75
C ALA A 595 -18.26 18.71 35.95
N LYS A 596 -18.00 17.95 37.02
CA LYS A 596 -16.74 17.24 37.25
C LYS A 596 -16.47 16.36 36.03
N VAL A 597 -15.60 16.84 35.14
CA VAL A 597 -15.06 16.05 34.02
C VAL A 597 -14.42 14.81 34.64
N PRO A 598 -14.92 13.59 34.38
CA PRO A 598 -14.22 12.39 34.79
C PRO A 598 -12.86 12.42 34.11
N ALA A 599 -11.80 12.19 34.87
CA ALA A 599 -10.46 12.00 34.33
C ALA A 599 -10.50 11.01 33.15
N PRO A 600 -9.67 11.20 32.10
CA PRO A 600 -9.64 10.29 30.96
C PRO A 600 -9.51 8.85 31.48
N ALA A 601 -10.46 8.01 31.08
CA ALA A 601 -10.41 6.58 31.35
C ALA A 601 -9.00 6.06 31.02
N SER A 602 -8.44 5.27 31.93
CA SER A 602 -7.21 4.46 31.77
C SER A 602 -6.81 4.34 30.30
N ALA A 603 -5.69 4.95 29.91
CA ALA A 603 -5.15 4.85 28.56
C ALA A 603 -5.22 3.39 28.09
N ALA A 604 -5.83 3.16 26.92
CA ALA A 604 -5.91 1.81 26.36
C ALA A 604 -4.50 1.18 26.31
N PRO A 605 -4.35 -0.11 26.65
CA PRO A 605 -3.05 -0.76 26.62
C PRO A 605 -2.41 -0.61 25.24
N ALA A 606 -1.12 -0.24 25.22
CA ALA A 606 -0.38 -0.09 23.97
C ALA A 606 -0.27 -1.44 23.24
N TRP A 607 -0.40 -1.42 21.92
CA TRP A 607 -0.31 -2.62 21.10
C TRP A 607 1.07 -3.27 21.18
N GLN A 608 1.11 -4.59 21.36
CA GLN A 608 2.30 -5.42 21.24
C GLN A 608 2.23 -6.18 19.91
N VAL A 609 3.09 -5.81 18.96
CA VAL A 609 3.18 -6.47 17.64
C VAL A 609 4.51 -7.19 17.54
N THR A 610 4.47 -8.48 17.21
CA THR A 610 5.66 -9.32 17.01
C THR A 610 5.56 -10.11 15.70
N VAL A 611 6.67 -10.20 14.96
CA VAL A 611 6.80 -10.93 13.70
C VAL A 611 8.03 -11.82 13.80
N ALA A 612 7.85 -13.15 13.81
CA ALA A 612 8.98 -14.07 14.00
C ALA A 612 9.91 -14.12 12.77
N ASP A 613 9.37 -14.13 11.55
CA ASP A 613 10.14 -14.14 10.30
C ASP A 613 9.45 -13.29 9.20
N LEU A 614 10.05 -12.14 8.88
CA LEU A 614 9.64 -11.29 7.75
C LEU A 614 10.52 -11.60 6.53
N ARG A 615 9.90 -11.98 5.42
CA ARG A 615 10.56 -12.30 4.14
C ARG A 615 10.00 -11.48 2.99
N ILE A 616 10.88 -10.83 2.24
CA ILE A 616 10.60 -10.30 0.91
C ILE A 616 11.42 -11.11 -0.06
N GLU A 617 10.79 -11.66 -1.09
CA GLU A 617 11.45 -12.54 -2.06
C GLU A 617 11.29 -11.99 -3.47
N ARG A 618 12.41 -11.93 -4.22
CA ARG A 618 12.44 -11.50 -5.62
C ARG A 618 11.78 -10.13 -5.85
N GLY A 619 11.93 -9.21 -4.90
CA GLY A 619 11.34 -7.88 -4.95
C GLY A 619 11.97 -6.96 -6.01
N GLY A 620 11.17 -6.00 -6.47
CA GLY A 620 11.54 -4.95 -7.39
C GLY A 620 11.07 -3.58 -6.87
N LEU A 621 11.96 -2.61 -6.85
CA LEU A 621 11.68 -1.24 -6.42
C LEU A 621 12.23 -0.29 -7.47
N ARG A 622 11.38 0.56 -8.05
CA ARG A 622 11.83 1.72 -8.82
C ARG A 622 11.83 2.93 -7.91
N TRP A 623 12.99 3.51 -7.66
CA TRP A 623 13.16 4.72 -6.87
C TRP A 623 13.31 5.92 -7.79
N THR A 624 12.38 6.88 -7.70
CA THR A 624 12.42 8.14 -8.45
C THR A 624 12.40 9.33 -7.51
N ASP A 625 13.45 10.15 -7.51
CA ASP A 625 13.53 11.34 -6.66
C ASP A 625 13.64 12.59 -7.51
N ARG A 626 12.57 13.40 -7.52
CA ARG A 626 12.52 14.67 -8.26
C ARG A 626 12.70 15.90 -7.37
N ALA A 627 12.92 15.69 -6.07
CA ALA A 627 13.13 16.78 -5.10
C ALA A 627 14.56 17.38 -5.17
N VAL A 628 15.47 16.70 -5.87
CA VAL A 628 16.84 17.15 -6.14
C VAL A 628 16.93 17.83 -7.51
N ALA A 629 17.91 18.72 -7.70
CA ALA A 629 18.05 19.53 -8.92
C ALA A 629 18.10 18.71 -10.22
N ARG A 630 18.68 17.50 -10.16
CA ARG A 630 18.67 16.51 -11.23
C ARG A 630 17.93 15.26 -10.75
N PRO A 631 16.87 14.80 -11.44
CA PRO A 631 16.13 13.63 -10.99
C PRO A 631 16.99 12.37 -10.88
N VAL A 632 16.78 11.60 -9.81
CA VAL A 632 17.40 10.28 -9.64
C VAL A 632 16.38 9.21 -10.03
N ASP A 633 16.79 8.22 -10.82
CA ASP A 633 15.96 7.06 -11.20
C ASP A 633 16.77 5.77 -11.11
N LEU A 634 16.46 4.96 -10.09
CA LEU A 634 17.14 3.70 -9.79
C LEU A 634 16.15 2.55 -9.84
N VAL A 635 16.62 1.42 -10.37
CA VAL A 635 15.90 0.15 -10.35
C VAL A 635 16.64 -0.80 -9.43
N VAL A 636 15.99 -1.18 -8.33
CA VAL A 636 16.40 -2.27 -7.45
C VAL A 636 15.64 -3.52 -7.88
N SER A 637 16.34 -4.62 -8.12
CA SER A 637 15.77 -5.88 -8.59
C SER A 637 16.36 -7.07 -7.83
N GLY A 638 15.60 -8.17 -7.77
CA GLY A 638 16.00 -9.36 -7.02
C GLY A 638 16.24 -9.04 -5.54
N LEU A 639 15.40 -8.18 -4.95
CA LEU A 639 15.46 -7.85 -3.53
C LEU A 639 14.97 -9.06 -2.73
N ASP A 640 15.91 -9.70 -2.03
CA ASP A 640 15.65 -10.74 -1.05
C ASP A 640 16.00 -10.17 0.33
N LEU A 641 14.99 -9.93 1.17
CA LEU A 641 15.14 -9.42 2.53
C LEU A 641 14.60 -10.46 3.51
N ARG A 642 15.36 -10.77 4.55
CA ARG A 642 14.92 -11.56 5.70
C ARG A 642 15.25 -10.85 7.00
N LEU A 643 14.25 -10.64 7.83
CA LEU A 643 14.38 -10.04 9.16
C LEU A 643 13.66 -10.92 10.18
N GLN A 644 14.35 -11.35 11.24
CA GLN A 644 13.80 -12.24 12.26
C GLN A 644 13.56 -11.51 13.59
N ASN A 645 12.54 -11.95 14.33
CA ASN A 645 12.17 -11.42 15.66
C ASN A 645 11.84 -9.91 15.68
N LEU A 646 11.13 -9.43 14.65
CA LEU A 646 10.73 -8.04 14.52
C LEU A 646 9.64 -7.67 15.55
N ALA A 647 9.89 -6.64 16.36
CA ALA A 647 8.97 -6.17 17.40
C ALA A 647 8.86 -4.63 17.40
N PRO A 648 8.18 -4.01 16.42
CA PRO A 648 8.27 -2.57 16.16
C PRO A 648 7.72 -1.69 17.29
N LEU A 649 6.85 -2.24 18.14
CA LEU A 649 6.20 -1.52 19.25
C LEU A 649 6.74 -1.93 20.63
N ALA A 650 7.80 -2.74 20.69
CA ALA A 650 8.40 -3.13 21.95
C ALA A 650 9.09 -1.95 22.64
N ALA A 651 8.90 -1.83 23.97
CA ALA A 651 9.60 -0.84 24.78
C ALA A 651 11.12 -1.06 24.78
N VAL A 652 11.55 -2.32 24.70
CA VAL A 652 12.95 -2.73 24.55
C VAL A 652 13.10 -3.49 23.24
N GLN A 653 13.91 -2.96 22.33
CA GLN A 653 14.08 -3.51 20.98
C GLN A 653 15.11 -4.65 21.00
N PRO A 654 14.77 -5.85 20.49
CA PRO A 654 15.72 -6.97 20.38
C PRO A 654 16.72 -6.75 19.23
N ASP A 655 17.83 -7.49 19.27
CA ASP A 655 18.71 -7.63 18.11
C ASP A 655 18.08 -8.59 17.09
N MET A 656 17.71 -8.06 15.94
CA MET A 656 17.04 -8.78 14.85
C MET A 656 18.06 -9.22 13.80
N PRO A 657 18.22 -10.53 13.55
CA PRO A 657 19.00 -11.01 12.41
C PRO A 657 18.47 -10.44 11.10
N LEU A 658 19.36 -9.81 10.32
CA LEU A 658 19.09 -9.17 9.04
C LEU A 658 19.93 -9.82 7.94
N SER A 659 19.27 -10.26 6.86
CA SER A 659 19.91 -10.62 5.59
C SER A 659 19.22 -9.87 4.46
N LEU A 660 19.99 -9.21 3.60
CA LEU A 660 19.49 -8.44 2.46
C LEU A 660 20.40 -8.70 1.26
N GLN A 661 19.81 -9.04 0.12
CA GLN A 661 20.47 -9.12 -1.16
C GLN A 661 19.65 -8.32 -2.18
N ALA A 662 20.33 -7.55 -3.03
CA ALA A 662 19.68 -6.76 -4.07
C ALA A 662 20.63 -6.47 -5.23
N ARG A 663 20.06 -6.20 -6.41
CA ARG A 663 20.77 -5.65 -7.56
C ARG A 663 20.29 -4.22 -7.83
N VAL A 664 21.20 -3.28 -7.98
CA VAL A 664 20.90 -1.85 -8.18
C VAL A 664 21.42 -1.40 -9.54
N ALA A 665 20.55 -0.83 -10.38
CA ALA A 665 20.90 -0.30 -11.69
C ALA A 665 20.28 1.09 -11.90
N GLN A 666 20.84 1.87 -12.83
CA GLN A 666 20.21 3.08 -13.33
C GLN A 666 19.19 2.73 -14.43
N ALA A 667 17.99 3.31 -14.39
CA ALA A 667 16.87 2.91 -15.25
C ALA A 667 17.18 2.92 -16.76
N ASP A 668 17.95 3.90 -17.23
CA ASP A 668 18.22 4.13 -18.66
C ASP A 668 19.46 3.40 -19.21
N ARG A 669 20.23 2.68 -18.37
CA ARG A 669 21.47 1.97 -18.76
C ARG A 669 21.36 0.49 -18.40
N GLY A 670 20.52 -0.23 -19.15
CA GLY A 670 20.02 -1.55 -18.79
C GLY A 670 20.97 -2.75 -19.00
N ASN A 671 22.18 -2.79 -18.43
CA ASN A 671 22.90 -4.08 -18.36
C ASN A 671 23.94 -4.29 -17.23
N GLU A 672 24.42 -3.25 -16.52
CA GLU A 672 25.39 -3.44 -15.42
C GLU A 672 24.75 -3.08 -14.07
N ALA A 673 24.06 -4.05 -13.46
CA ALA A 673 23.52 -3.88 -12.11
C ALA A 673 24.58 -4.20 -11.06
N GLY A 674 24.86 -3.25 -10.17
CA GLY A 674 25.69 -3.46 -8.99
C GLY A 674 25.01 -4.42 -8.01
N ARG A 675 25.79 -5.19 -7.24
CA ARG A 675 25.28 -6.13 -6.24
C ARG A 675 25.46 -5.56 -4.84
N LEU A 676 24.43 -5.70 -4.02
CA LEU A 676 24.43 -5.34 -2.61
C LEU A 676 24.07 -6.57 -1.79
N SER A 677 24.91 -6.92 -0.83
CA SER A 677 24.65 -7.94 0.19
C SER A 677 24.94 -7.35 1.57
N VAL A 678 23.98 -7.47 2.49
CA VAL A 678 24.10 -7.04 3.88
C VAL A 678 23.67 -8.21 4.77
N ASN A 679 24.56 -8.66 5.67
CA ASN A 679 24.26 -9.71 6.63
C ASN A 679 24.68 -9.27 8.03
N GLY A 680 23.79 -9.28 9.00
CA GLY A 680 24.08 -8.75 10.33
C GLY A 680 22.92 -8.78 11.31
N GLN A 681 22.96 -7.86 12.26
CA GLN A 681 21.91 -7.62 13.24
C GLN A 681 21.48 -6.16 13.18
N LEU A 682 20.18 -5.94 13.29
CA LEU A 682 19.53 -4.64 13.35
C LEU A 682 18.83 -4.51 14.71
N ARG A 683 18.88 -3.34 15.33
CA ARG A 683 18.06 -2.97 16.49
C ARG A 683 17.35 -1.67 16.15
N LEU A 684 16.02 -1.69 16.19
CA LEU A 684 15.21 -0.49 15.93
C LEU A 684 15.40 0.56 17.03
N PRO A 685 15.13 1.85 16.77
CA PRO A 685 15.13 2.87 17.79
C PRO A 685 14.04 2.63 18.85
N ALA A 686 14.35 2.97 20.10
CA ALA A 686 13.45 2.99 21.25
C ALA A 686 13.57 4.36 21.96
N PRO A 687 12.69 4.73 22.92
CA PRO A 687 12.72 6.06 23.55
C PRO A 687 14.10 6.48 24.09
N ASP A 688 14.86 5.53 24.66
CA ASP A 688 16.18 5.76 25.26
C ASP A 688 17.34 5.13 24.47
N ALA A 689 17.09 4.59 23.28
CA ALA A 689 18.11 3.89 22.48
C ALA A 689 17.99 4.22 20.99
N GLY A 690 19.13 4.53 20.36
CA GLY A 690 19.20 4.80 18.93
C GLY A 690 19.01 3.57 18.06
N LEU A 691 18.87 3.78 16.74
CA LEU A 691 18.99 2.70 15.76
C LEU A 691 20.42 2.15 15.82
N ARG A 692 20.57 0.83 15.94
CA ARG A 692 21.89 0.20 15.89
C ARG A 692 21.93 -0.89 14.84
N THR A 693 23.03 -1.01 14.10
CA THR A 693 23.24 -2.11 13.17
C THR A 693 24.69 -2.56 13.18
N ARG A 694 24.89 -3.89 13.28
CA ARG A 694 26.20 -4.53 13.12
C ARG A 694 26.13 -5.47 11.93
N SER A 695 26.80 -5.13 10.84
CA SER A 695 26.60 -5.78 9.55
C SER A 695 27.90 -6.03 8.80
N ARG A 696 27.98 -7.17 8.11
CA ARG A 696 28.92 -7.40 7.01
C ARG A 696 28.31 -6.85 5.73
N LEU A 697 29.04 -6.00 5.05
CA LEU A 697 28.66 -5.33 3.81
C LEU A 697 29.49 -5.91 2.66
N GLN A 698 28.82 -6.25 1.56
CA GLN A 698 29.45 -6.57 0.28
C GLN A 698 28.71 -5.81 -0.82
N ILE A 699 29.36 -4.78 -1.34
CA ILE A 699 28.91 -3.94 -2.43
C ILE A 699 29.86 -4.19 -3.58
N GLU A 700 29.34 -4.52 -4.76
CA GLU A 700 30.12 -4.77 -5.96
C GLU A 700 29.59 -3.88 -7.10
N ARG A 701 30.46 -3.07 -7.69
CA ARG A 701 30.18 -2.24 -8.86
C ARG A 701 28.90 -1.40 -8.74
N LEU A 702 28.68 -0.74 -7.60
CA LEU A 702 27.56 0.17 -7.40
C LEU A 702 27.76 1.44 -8.26
N PRO A 703 26.80 1.81 -9.14
CA PRO A 703 26.96 2.94 -10.06
C PRO A 703 26.82 4.29 -9.33
N LEU A 704 27.91 4.81 -8.75
CA LEU A 704 27.90 6.06 -7.97
C LEU A 704 27.47 7.29 -8.79
N HIS A 705 27.74 7.27 -10.09
CA HIS A 705 27.30 8.31 -11.01
C HIS A 705 25.77 8.48 -11.07
N ALA A 706 25.00 7.42 -10.79
CA ALA A 706 23.54 7.51 -10.69
C ALA A 706 23.07 8.21 -9.40
N LEU A 707 23.96 8.34 -8.40
CA LEU A 707 23.72 9.03 -7.13
C LEU A 707 24.35 10.43 -7.10
N GLU A 708 24.99 10.87 -8.19
CA GLU A 708 25.62 12.20 -8.30
C GLU A 708 24.70 13.35 -7.87
N PRO A 709 23.38 13.36 -8.18
CA PRO A 709 22.51 14.45 -7.73
C PRO A 709 22.43 14.65 -6.20
N TYR A 710 22.82 13.65 -5.39
CA TYR A 710 22.84 13.78 -3.93
C TYR A 710 24.11 14.42 -3.36
N PHE A 711 25.21 14.44 -4.13
CA PHE A 711 26.50 14.93 -3.63
C PHE A 711 27.28 15.82 -4.60
N GLY A 712 26.90 15.84 -5.88
CA GLY A 712 27.56 16.56 -6.97
C GLY A 712 27.61 18.06 -6.76
N ASP A 713 26.63 18.64 -6.06
CA ASP A 713 26.65 20.06 -5.71
C ASP A 713 27.86 20.45 -4.86
N ARG A 714 28.46 19.51 -4.11
CA ARG A 714 29.68 19.72 -3.31
C ARG A 714 30.96 19.58 -4.14
N LEU A 715 30.86 19.11 -5.37
CA LEU A 715 31.98 18.85 -6.27
C LEU A 715 32.00 19.87 -7.41
N ALA A 716 33.18 20.32 -7.81
CA ALA A 716 33.40 21.16 -8.98
C ALA A 716 33.73 20.32 -10.24
N ILE A 717 33.23 19.09 -10.29
CA ILE A 717 33.43 18.13 -11.39
C ILE A 717 32.10 17.51 -11.82
N GLU A 718 32.01 17.12 -13.08
CA GLU A 718 30.91 16.30 -13.59
C GLU A 718 31.33 14.83 -13.58
N LEU A 719 30.62 13.99 -12.82
CA LEU A 719 30.90 12.55 -12.71
C LEU A 719 30.15 11.76 -13.80
N LEU A 720 30.87 11.29 -14.82
CA LEU A 720 30.27 10.59 -15.96
C LEU A 720 30.08 9.09 -15.72
N ARG A 721 31.06 8.48 -15.03
CA ARG A 721 31.06 7.08 -14.61
C ARG A 721 31.92 6.93 -13.36
N ALA A 722 31.47 6.06 -12.47
CA ALA A 722 32.20 5.58 -11.31
C ALA A 722 31.44 4.39 -10.74
N ASP A 723 32.13 3.25 -10.63
CA ASP A 723 31.58 2.01 -10.08
C ASP A 723 32.31 1.72 -8.75
N ALA A 724 31.58 1.72 -7.64
CA ALA A 724 32.16 1.54 -6.32
C ALA A 724 31.92 0.13 -5.78
N SER A 725 32.98 -0.45 -5.22
CA SER A 725 32.94 -1.72 -4.51
C SER A 725 33.40 -1.51 -3.06
N LEU A 726 32.76 -2.19 -2.11
CA LEU A 726 33.06 -2.12 -0.69
C LEU A 726 32.84 -3.49 -0.05
N ARG A 727 33.84 -4.03 0.65
CA ARG A 727 33.72 -5.25 1.44
C ARG A 727 34.21 -4.99 2.85
N GLY A 728 33.35 -5.16 3.85
CA GLY A 728 33.75 -4.84 5.21
C GLY A 728 32.71 -5.11 6.29
N GLN A 729 33.01 -4.64 7.48
CA GLN A 729 32.15 -4.70 8.67
C GLN A 729 31.83 -3.28 9.14
N LEU A 730 30.55 -3.03 9.41
CA LEU A 730 30.01 -1.78 9.92
C LEU A 730 29.34 -2.04 11.27
N ASP A 731 29.76 -1.32 12.32
CA ASP A 731 28.99 -1.13 13.56
C ASP A 731 28.57 0.35 13.58
N LEU A 732 27.28 0.59 13.39
CA LEU A 732 26.66 1.91 13.32
C LEU A 732 25.63 2.02 14.44
N GLU A 733 25.71 3.11 15.19
CA GLU A 733 24.73 3.49 16.20
C GLU A 733 24.31 4.95 15.96
N LEU A 734 23.02 5.18 15.72
CA LEU A 734 22.42 6.48 15.49
C LEU A 734 21.62 6.89 16.74
N ALA A 735 22.31 7.44 17.73
CA ALA A 735 21.70 7.95 18.96
C ALA A 735 21.39 9.45 18.85
N ALA A 736 20.54 9.96 19.75
CA ALA A 736 20.20 11.38 19.82
C ALA A 736 21.42 12.28 20.11
N SER A 737 22.45 11.75 20.79
CA SER A 737 23.73 12.43 21.02
C SER A 737 24.60 12.56 19.77
N GLY A 738 24.26 11.86 18.68
CA GLY A 738 24.97 11.85 17.42
C GLY A 738 25.39 10.43 16.98
N PRO A 739 25.91 10.28 15.75
CA PRO A 739 26.26 8.98 15.20
C PRO A 739 27.60 8.47 15.76
N ARG A 740 27.63 7.19 16.13
CA ARG A 740 28.85 6.43 16.34
C ARG A 740 29.03 5.46 15.18
N ILE A 741 30.16 5.56 14.48
CA ILE A 741 30.47 4.72 13.31
C ILE A 741 31.80 4.04 13.56
N GLN A 742 31.82 2.72 13.42
CA GLN A 742 33.04 1.91 13.29
C GLN A 742 32.94 1.11 12.00
N LEU A 743 33.83 1.38 11.06
CA LEU A 743 33.89 0.70 9.77
C LEU A 743 35.28 0.13 9.57
N THR A 744 35.36 -1.18 9.29
CA THR A 744 36.57 -1.85 8.82
C THR A 744 36.31 -2.45 7.45
N ALA A 745 36.95 -1.95 6.40
CA ALA A 745 36.61 -2.34 5.03
C ALA A 745 37.77 -2.22 4.04
N ASP A 746 37.63 -2.93 2.93
CA ASP A 746 38.34 -2.68 1.67
C ASP A 746 37.36 -2.02 0.69
N ALA A 747 37.80 -0.97 0.01
CA ALA A 747 37.03 -0.27 -1.01
C ALA A 747 37.78 -0.24 -2.35
N ALA A 748 37.03 -0.19 -3.43
CA ALA A 748 37.57 0.09 -4.76
C ALA A 748 36.65 1.04 -5.51
N LEU A 749 37.26 1.92 -6.33
CA LEU A 749 36.56 2.78 -7.26
C LEU A 749 37.08 2.51 -8.67
N GLU A 750 36.22 1.93 -9.49
CA GLU A 750 36.54 1.38 -10.81
C GLU A 750 35.93 2.24 -11.92
N ASP A 751 36.59 2.24 -13.07
CA ASP A 751 36.16 2.94 -14.30
C ASP A 751 35.74 4.40 -14.08
N LEU A 752 36.46 5.13 -13.21
CA LEU A 752 36.15 6.53 -12.95
C LEU A 752 36.42 7.38 -14.18
N ARG A 753 35.43 8.22 -14.52
CA ARG A 753 35.55 9.27 -15.53
C ARG A 753 34.90 10.54 -15.02
N ALA A 754 35.70 11.59 -14.88
CA ALA A 754 35.25 12.90 -14.44
C ALA A 754 35.76 14.01 -15.36
N HIS A 755 34.88 14.97 -15.64
CA HIS A 755 35.21 16.17 -16.41
C HIS A 755 35.21 17.41 -15.51
N SER A 756 35.99 18.42 -15.89
CA SER A 756 35.85 19.76 -15.32
C SER A 756 34.54 20.41 -15.79
N ILE A 757 33.97 21.30 -14.99
CA ILE A 757 32.72 22.00 -15.36
C ILE A 757 33.01 23.17 -16.31
N VAL A 758 34.10 23.92 -16.08
CA VAL A 758 34.48 25.09 -16.89
C VAL A 758 36.00 25.12 -17.11
N PRO A 759 36.51 24.96 -18.35
CA PRO A 759 35.83 24.42 -19.53
C PRO A 759 35.49 22.93 -19.35
N ALA A 760 34.55 22.39 -20.13
CA ALA A 760 34.18 20.97 -20.10
C ALA A 760 35.25 20.10 -20.78
N GLU A 761 36.24 19.64 -20.02
CA GLU A 761 37.36 18.84 -20.49
C GLU A 761 37.57 17.59 -19.61
N GLU A 762 38.22 16.57 -20.17
CA GLU A 762 38.64 15.38 -19.42
C GLU A 762 39.64 15.79 -18.33
N LEU A 763 39.28 15.55 -17.06
CA LEU A 763 40.05 15.99 -15.90
C LEU A 763 40.74 14.82 -15.19
N LEU A 764 39.97 13.79 -14.84
CA LEU A 764 40.43 12.61 -14.12
C LEU A 764 39.81 11.35 -14.73
N THR A 765 40.64 10.39 -15.09
CA THR A 765 40.18 9.02 -15.38
C THR A 765 41.08 8.00 -14.72
N TRP A 766 40.53 6.86 -14.31
CA TRP A 766 41.33 5.72 -13.90
C TRP A 766 40.55 4.42 -14.05
N LYS A 767 41.26 3.32 -14.26
CA LYS A 767 40.66 1.99 -14.30
C LYS A 767 40.30 1.49 -12.90
N SER A 768 41.20 1.65 -11.94
CA SER A 768 41.02 1.12 -10.58
C SER A 768 41.78 1.96 -9.55
N LEU A 769 41.07 2.39 -8.51
CA LEU A 769 41.61 2.89 -7.25
C LEU A 769 41.21 1.93 -6.13
N GLN A 770 42.16 1.15 -5.61
CA GLN A 770 41.94 0.23 -4.48
C GLN A 770 42.43 0.88 -3.19
N VAL A 771 41.60 0.81 -2.15
CA VAL A 771 41.89 1.33 -0.82
C VAL A 771 41.63 0.21 0.19
N ARG A 772 42.69 -0.37 0.75
CA ARG A 772 42.60 -1.56 1.60
C ARG A 772 42.83 -1.23 3.07
N GLY A 773 42.20 -2.01 3.95
CA GLY A 773 42.33 -1.89 5.40
C GLY A 773 41.84 -0.54 5.96
N ILE A 774 40.77 0.02 5.38
CA ILE A 774 40.11 1.22 5.88
C ILE A 774 39.59 0.93 7.29
N ARG A 775 40.02 1.72 8.27
CA ARG A 775 39.48 1.75 9.63
C ARG A 775 39.01 3.17 9.92
N LEU A 776 37.70 3.35 9.95
CA LEU A 776 37.04 4.61 10.23
C LEU A 776 36.35 4.51 11.60
N GLN A 777 36.64 5.45 12.49
CA GLN A 777 35.99 5.58 13.78
C GLN A 777 35.55 7.03 14.01
N THR A 778 34.30 7.22 14.38
CA THR A 778 33.76 8.51 14.82
C THR A 778 32.74 8.28 15.92
N ALA A 779 32.71 9.19 16.89
CA ALA A 779 31.74 9.22 17.98
C ALA A 779 31.47 10.68 18.35
N PRO A 780 30.28 11.00 18.91
CA PRO A 780 29.98 12.36 19.34
C PRO A 780 31.02 12.91 20.31
N GLY A 781 31.56 14.09 20.01
CA GLY A 781 32.59 14.75 20.83
C GLY A 781 34.02 14.24 20.65
N GLU A 782 34.25 13.17 19.88
CA GLU A 782 35.59 12.66 19.55
C GLU A 782 36.06 13.12 18.16
N ALA A 783 37.38 13.27 17.99
CA ALA A 783 37.97 13.49 16.67
C ALA A 783 37.72 12.29 15.74
N LEU A 784 37.44 12.56 14.46
CA LEU A 784 37.42 11.53 13.41
C LEU A 784 38.78 10.82 13.36
N ARG A 785 38.79 9.49 13.48
CA ARG A 785 39.98 8.67 13.23
C ARG A 785 39.81 7.88 11.94
N LEU A 786 40.70 8.08 10.99
CA LEU A 786 40.74 7.36 9.71
C LEU A 786 42.13 6.76 9.53
N ALA A 787 42.21 5.44 9.39
CA ALA A 787 43.44 4.75 9.00
C ALA A 787 43.21 3.95 7.72
N VAL A 788 44.14 4.05 6.77
CA VAL A 788 44.15 3.27 5.53
C VAL A 788 45.48 2.51 5.45
N ALA A 789 45.41 1.19 5.26
CA ALA A 789 46.60 0.33 5.28
C ALA A 789 47.36 0.32 3.95
N GLU A 790 46.67 0.37 2.82
CA GLU A 790 47.29 0.36 1.49
C GLU A 790 46.38 1.08 0.49
N THR A 791 46.98 1.78 -0.48
CA THR A 791 46.26 2.37 -1.61
C THR A 791 46.98 2.05 -2.91
N VAL A 792 46.25 1.63 -3.95
CA VAL A 792 46.80 1.36 -5.28
C VAL A 792 45.95 2.06 -6.33
N LEU A 793 46.57 2.96 -7.10
CA LEU A 793 45.94 3.62 -8.25
C LEU A 793 46.58 3.11 -9.54
N SER A 794 45.76 2.59 -10.45
CA SER A 794 46.23 1.94 -11.69
C SER A 794 45.56 2.52 -12.93
N ASP A 795 46.34 2.62 -14.01
CA ASP A 795 45.91 3.11 -15.33
C ASP A 795 45.19 4.46 -15.21
N TYR A 796 45.86 5.44 -14.62
CA TYR A 796 45.27 6.74 -14.28
C TYR A 796 45.71 7.84 -15.25
N TYR A 797 44.80 8.78 -15.50
CA TYR A 797 45.02 10.01 -16.23
C TYR A 797 44.61 11.20 -15.36
N ALA A 798 45.46 12.23 -15.31
CA ALA A 798 45.11 13.52 -14.73
C ALA A 798 45.54 14.66 -15.65
N ARG A 799 44.67 15.66 -15.80
CA ARG A 799 44.99 16.93 -16.45
C ARG A 799 45.30 17.97 -15.39
N ILE A 800 46.54 18.43 -15.36
CA ILE A 800 47.01 19.48 -14.46
C ILE A 800 47.23 20.74 -15.28
N VAL A 801 46.50 21.80 -14.95
CA VAL A 801 46.60 23.09 -15.63
C VAL A 801 46.98 24.14 -14.60
N ILE A 802 48.04 24.89 -14.89
CA ILE A 802 48.32 26.18 -14.25
C ILE A 802 47.57 27.23 -15.06
N ASP A 803 46.64 27.92 -14.43
CA ASP A 803 45.85 28.99 -15.06
C ASP A 803 46.70 30.27 -15.27
N PRO A 804 46.20 31.26 -16.03
CA PRO A 804 46.89 32.54 -16.23
C PRO A 804 47.20 33.31 -14.94
N GLU A 805 46.52 33.00 -13.83
CA GLU A 805 46.74 33.56 -12.49
C GLU A 805 47.77 32.76 -11.65
N GLY A 806 48.30 31.66 -12.19
CA GLY A 806 49.28 30.80 -11.52
C GLY A 806 48.68 29.77 -10.55
N ARG A 807 47.37 29.52 -10.57
CA ARG A 807 46.70 28.51 -9.73
C ARG A 807 46.53 27.20 -10.47
N ILE A 808 46.52 26.10 -9.72
CA ILE A 808 46.33 24.74 -10.26
C ILE A 808 44.85 24.39 -10.26
N ASN A 809 44.33 23.87 -11.38
CA ASN A 809 42.93 23.46 -11.56
C ASN A 809 42.43 22.37 -10.57
N LEU A 810 43.31 21.58 -9.97
CA LEU A 810 42.97 20.58 -8.95
C LEU A 810 42.70 21.19 -7.57
N ARG A 811 43.02 22.48 -7.36
CA ARG A 811 42.63 23.21 -6.15
C ARG A 811 41.17 23.68 -6.31
N GLY A 812 40.30 23.26 -5.38
CA GLY A 812 38.88 23.64 -5.39
C GLY A 812 37.91 22.61 -5.98
N LEU A 813 38.33 21.34 -6.16
CA LEU A 813 37.44 20.25 -6.60
C LEU A 813 36.28 20.01 -5.62
N VAL A 814 36.49 20.32 -4.34
CA VAL A 814 35.42 20.40 -3.34
C VAL A 814 35.04 21.87 -3.22
N LYS A 815 33.78 22.19 -3.47
CA LYS A 815 33.29 23.56 -3.28
C LYS A 815 33.34 23.88 -1.78
N PRO A 816 33.91 25.02 -1.38
CA PRO A 816 33.83 25.46 0.01
C PRO A 816 32.35 25.56 0.40
N ALA A 817 32.03 25.16 1.63
CA ALA A 817 30.68 25.37 2.15
C ALA A 817 30.35 26.86 2.02
N PRO A 818 29.13 27.23 1.59
CA PRO A 818 28.74 28.63 1.58
C PRO A 818 28.94 29.14 3.01
N GLU A 819 29.89 30.07 3.18
CA GLU A 819 29.90 30.90 4.37
C GLU A 819 28.51 31.49 4.45
N ALA A 820 27.81 31.21 5.55
CA ALA A 820 26.53 31.84 5.82
C ALA A 820 26.79 33.34 5.82
N GLY A 821 26.52 33.97 4.68
CA GLY A 821 26.80 35.36 4.43
C GLY A 821 26.10 36.17 5.49
N SER A 822 26.90 36.70 6.40
CA SER A 822 26.57 37.89 7.17
C SER A 822 26.46 39.05 6.19
N THR A 823 25.34 39.14 5.48
CA THR A 823 24.88 40.41 4.95
C THR A 823 24.49 41.29 6.15
N PRO A 824 25.16 42.43 6.40
CA PRO A 824 24.70 43.34 7.43
C PRO A 824 23.45 44.05 6.89
N THR A 825 22.27 43.56 7.26
CA THR A 825 21.05 44.36 7.19
C THR A 825 20.53 44.52 8.61
N ALA A 826 20.64 45.76 9.08
CA ALA A 826 20.10 46.21 10.34
C ALA A 826 18.56 46.11 10.32
N ALA A 827 17.99 45.42 11.31
CA ALA A 827 16.75 45.82 11.98
C ALA A 827 16.54 44.97 13.25
N SER A 828 16.50 45.69 14.36
CA SER A 828 16.18 45.36 15.75
C SER A 828 15.16 44.24 16.00
N ALA A 829 15.57 43.22 16.76
CA ALA A 829 14.74 42.43 17.67
C ALA A 829 15.60 41.84 18.80
N PRO A 830 15.05 41.63 20.03
CA PRO A 830 15.83 41.63 21.25
C PRO A 830 16.56 40.30 21.54
N VAL A 831 17.65 40.47 22.28
CA VAL A 831 18.65 39.50 22.74
C VAL A 831 18.02 38.20 23.25
N ALA A 832 18.24 37.12 22.51
CA ALA A 832 18.26 35.77 23.06
C ALA A 832 19.69 35.44 23.52
N THR A 833 19.78 34.82 24.69
CA THR A 833 20.96 34.29 25.40
C THR A 833 22.04 33.77 24.45
N PRO A 834 23.34 34.03 24.71
CA PRO A 834 24.42 33.49 23.88
C PRO A 834 24.30 31.97 23.84
N ALA A 835 23.97 31.42 22.68
CA ALA A 835 24.19 30.01 22.41
C ALA A 835 25.67 29.74 22.63
N ALA A 836 25.99 28.67 23.39
CA ALA A 836 27.34 28.24 23.62
C ALA A 836 28.12 28.22 22.29
N PRO A 837 29.40 28.67 22.29
CA PRO A 837 30.21 28.60 21.08
C PRO A 837 30.16 27.18 20.52
N PRO A 838 30.04 27.00 19.19
CA PRO A 838 30.07 25.67 18.60
C PRO A 838 31.32 24.96 19.13
N MET A 839 31.13 23.81 19.79
CA MET A 839 32.25 23.00 20.28
C MET A 839 33.22 22.82 19.11
N ALA A 840 34.41 23.42 19.22
CA ALA A 840 35.44 23.30 18.21
C ALA A 840 35.72 21.80 18.01
N SER A 841 35.34 21.27 16.87
CA SER A 841 35.59 19.87 16.51
C SER A 841 37.10 19.65 16.54
N GLN A 842 37.56 18.72 17.37
CA GLN A 842 38.97 18.35 17.41
C GLN A 842 39.44 17.96 15.99
N PRO A 843 40.67 18.34 15.57
CA PRO A 843 41.12 18.06 14.22
C PRO A 843 41.19 16.55 13.95
N PRO A 844 40.93 16.06 12.74
CA PRO A 844 40.91 14.62 12.47
C PRO A 844 42.31 13.98 12.60
N ASP A 845 42.37 12.75 13.12
CA ASP A 845 43.55 11.88 13.10
C ASP A 845 43.47 10.97 11.86
N ILE A 846 44.26 11.29 10.85
CA ILE A 846 44.28 10.63 9.55
C ILE A 846 45.63 9.95 9.39
N ARG A 847 45.62 8.64 9.13
CA ARG A 847 46.80 7.83 8.81
C ARG A 847 46.58 7.13 7.49
N PHE A 848 47.56 7.18 6.61
CA PHE A 848 47.41 6.70 5.24
C PHE A 848 48.70 6.02 4.78
N GLY A 849 48.57 4.85 4.14
CA GLY A 849 49.61 4.33 3.26
C GLY A 849 50.34 3.07 3.74
N PRO A 850 51.10 2.41 2.84
CA PRO A 850 51.67 2.96 1.60
C PRO A 850 50.69 3.18 0.43
N VAL A 851 51.04 4.09 -0.49
CA VAL A 851 50.34 4.39 -1.74
C VAL A 851 51.20 3.94 -2.92
N SER A 852 50.63 3.18 -3.86
CA SER A 852 51.27 2.75 -5.09
C SER A 852 50.57 3.35 -6.31
N LEU A 853 51.35 3.89 -7.23
CA LEU A 853 50.90 4.45 -8.50
C LEU A 853 51.43 3.55 -9.62
N VAL A 854 50.55 3.10 -10.52
CA VAL A 854 50.90 2.16 -11.59
C VAL A 854 50.39 2.68 -12.93
N ASN A 855 51.31 2.80 -13.90
CA ASN A 855 51.00 3.13 -15.29
C ASN A 855 50.18 4.43 -15.45
N GLY A 856 50.67 5.53 -14.88
CA GLY A 856 50.04 6.83 -14.94
C GLY A 856 50.38 7.66 -16.16
N ARG A 857 49.45 8.52 -16.58
CA ARG A 857 49.67 9.62 -17.52
C ARG A 857 49.20 10.94 -16.90
N VAL A 858 50.04 11.96 -16.97
CA VAL A 858 49.68 13.31 -16.54
C VAL A 858 49.93 14.26 -17.71
N LEU A 859 48.88 14.96 -18.12
CA LEU A 859 49.02 16.06 -19.08
C LEU A 859 49.11 17.35 -18.28
N PHE A 860 50.29 17.97 -18.30
CA PHE A 860 50.56 19.22 -17.63
C PHE A 860 50.50 20.37 -18.64
N SER A 861 49.74 21.42 -18.37
CA SER A 861 49.71 22.62 -19.20
C SER A 861 49.93 23.85 -18.34
N ASP A 862 50.91 24.66 -18.72
CA ASP A 862 51.19 25.96 -18.11
C ASP A 862 50.65 27.07 -19.02
N ARG A 863 49.54 27.69 -18.59
CA ARG A 863 48.90 28.83 -19.27
C ARG A 863 49.31 30.18 -18.67
N PHE A 864 50.17 30.18 -17.64
CA PHE A 864 50.79 31.39 -17.10
C PHE A 864 51.92 31.91 -18.01
N ILE A 865 52.53 31.02 -18.80
CA ILE A 865 53.51 31.35 -19.84
C ILE A 865 52.81 31.57 -21.17
N ARG A 866 53.23 32.57 -21.94
CA ARG A 866 52.75 32.81 -23.31
C ARG A 866 53.93 32.86 -24.29
N PRO A 867 53.91 32.12 -25.41
CA PRO A 867 52.91 31.10 -25.77
C PRO A 867 52.81 29.97 -24.73
N ASN A 868 51.69 29.24 -24.68
CA ASN A 868 51.46 28.25 -23.62
C ASN A 868 52.42 27.07 -23.75
N TYR A 869 52.81 26.49 -22.62
CA TYR A 869 53.60 25.26 -22.58
C TYR A 869 52.72 24.08 -22.19
N THR A 870 52.88 22.95 -22.86
CA THR A 870 52.22 21.69 -22.48
C THR A 870 53.26 20.58 -22.46
N ALA A 871 53.19 19.73 -21.44
CA ALA A 871 54.04 18.57 -21.27
C ALA A 871 53.22 17.29 -21.02
N ASN A 872 53.63 16.19 -21.65
CA ASN A 872 53.07 14.87 -21.45
C ASN A 872 54.01 14.01 -20.60
N LEU A 873 53.55 13.67 -19.40
CA LEU A 873 54.21 12.73 -18.51
C LEU A 873 53.52 11.37 -18.64
N SER A 874 54.28 10.32 -18.89
CA SER A 874 53.76 8.96 -19.12
C SER A 874 54.56 7.91 -18.38
N GLU A 875 54.03 6.68 -18.31
CA GLU A 875 54.64 5.55 -17.60
C GLU A 875 54.91 5.84 -16.11
N LEU A 876 54.15 6.77 -15.52
CA LEU A 876 54.34 7.20 -14.14
C LEU A 876 54.04 6.04 -13.19
N THR A 877 55.08 5.53 -12.53
CA THR A 877 55.01 4.41 -11.60
C THR A 877 55.84 4.72 -10.37
N GLY A 878 55.27 4.53 -9.19
CA GLY A 878 55.92 4.95 -7.95
C GLY A 878 55.21 4.53 -6.68
N THR A 879 55.86 4.81 -5.55
CA THR A 879 55.35 4.53 -4.20
C THR A 879 55.55 5.73 -3.28
N LEU A 880 54.59 5.94 -2.37
CA LEU A 880 54.69 6.85 -1.24
C LEU A 880 54.45 6.04 0.04
N SER A 881 55.37 6.06 1.01
CA SER A 881 55.22 5.32 2.27
C SER A 881 54.15 5.94 3.17
N ALA A 882 53.92 5.37 4.35
CA ALA A 882 52.82 5.80 5.21
C ALA A 882 53.04 7.21 5.78
N PHE A 883 52.00 8.05 5.77
CA PHE A 883 51.97 9.40 6.31
C PHE A 883 50.77 9.62 7.25
N ALA A 884 50.86 10.62 8.14
CA ALA A 884 49.82 10.93 9.11
C ALA A 884 49.62 12.45 9.30
N SER A 885 48.42 12.85 9.75
CA SER A 885 48.07 14.24 10.06
C SER A 885 48.50 14.69 11.47
N ARG A 886 48.91 13.75 12.32
CA ARG A 886 49.40 14.01 13.68
C ARG A 886 50.67 13.18 13.97
N PRO A 887 51.57 13.67 14.84
CA PRO A 887 52.75 12.92 15.25
C PRO A 887 52.37 11.67 16.05
N ALA A 888 53.26 10.67 16.06
CA ALA A 888 53.03 9.41 16.77
C ALA A 888 52.92 9.61 18.29
N SER A 889 53.71 10.54 18.83
CA SER A 889 53.72 10.94 20.23
C SER A 889 53.60 12.46 20.38
N PRO A 890 52.97 12.96 21.47
CA PRO A 890 52.97 14.39 21.77
C PRO A 890 54.41 14.92 21.92
N GLY A 891 54.76 15.98 21.18
CA GLY A 891 56.09 16.62 21.23
C GLY A 891 57.06 16.21 20.12
N GLU A 892 56.74 15.21 19.30
CA GLU A 892 57.54 14.84 18.13
C GLU A 892 57.12 15.63 16.87
N PRO A 893 58.05 15.93 15.94
CA PRO A 893 57.72 16.50 14.64
C PRO A 893 56.94 15.50 13.77
N LEU A 894 56.14 16.03 12.84
CA LEU A 894 55.35 15.21 11.93
C LEU A 894 56.27 14.42 10.98
N ALA A 895 56.12 13.09 10.93
CA ALA A 895 56.97 12.23 10.09
C ALA A 895 56.75 12.48 8.58
N LEU A 896 57.82 12.46 7.80
CA LEU A 896 57.79 12.54 6.34
C LEU A 896 57.74 11.12 5.75
N ALA A 897 56.94 10.90 4.70
CA ALA A 897 56.85 9.62 4.00
C ALA A 897 57.81 9.55 2.81
N ASP A 898 58.47 8.40 2.63
CA ASP A 898 59.38 8.11 1.53
C ASP A 898 58.63 8.08 0.19
N LEU A 899 59.12 8.85 -0.77
CA LEU A 899 58.62 8.98 -2.13
C LEU A 899 59.62 8.36 -3.11
N SER A 900 59.11 7.60 -4.08
CA SER A 900 59.84 7.12 -5.26
C SER A 900 58.89 7.13 -6.45
N LEU A 901 59.22 7.83 -7.52
CA LEU A 901 58.37 7.98 -8.70
C LEU A 901 59.25 8.03 -9.96
N LYS A 902 58.97 7.14 -10.91
CA LYS A 902 59.67 7.05 -12.20
C LYS A 902 58.69 7.22 -13.34
N GLY A 903 59.17 7.73 -14.48
CA GLY A 903 58.38 7.81 -15.70
C GLY A 903 59.14 8.45 -16.84
N ARG A 904 58.41 8.89 -17.87
CA ARG A 904 58.96 9.58 -19.05
C ARG A 904 58.27 10.92 -19.27
N ALA A 905 59.04 11.96 -19.59
CA ALA A 905 58.55 13.27 -20.01
C ALA A 905 58.73 13.47 -21.51
N GLU A 906 57.73 14.04 -22.19
CA GLU A 906 57.70 14.21 -23.65
C GLU A 906 57.97 12.90 -24.43
N GLY A 907 57.54 11.76 -23.87
CA GLY A 907 57.75 10.43 -24.43
C GLY A 907 59.17 9.87 -24.30
N THR A 908 60.21 10.71 -24.32
CA THR A 908 61.60 10.22 -24.38
C THR A 908 62.43 10.47 -23.13
N ALA A 909 62.25 11.58 -22.42
CA ALA A 909 63.14 11.98 -21.32
C ALA A 909 62.88 11.18 -20.04
N ALA A 910 63.92 10.59 -19.44
CA ALA A 910 63.78 9.81 -18.22
C ALA A 910 63.57 10.72 -17.00
N LEU A 911 62.54 10.40 -16.20
CA LEU A 911 62.19 11.10 -14.96
C LEU A 911 62.35 10.14 -13.78
N ASP A 912 63.11 10.55 -12.75
CA ASP A 912 63.27 9.83 -11.48
C ASP A 912 63.17 10.82 -10.31
N ILE A 913 62.17 10.66 -9.45
CA ILE A 913 61.90 11.52 -8.30
C ILE A 913 61.95 10.64 -7.06
N GLY A 914 62.79 10.98 -6.09
CA GLY A 914 62.92 10.26 -4.82
C GLY A 914 63.07 11.22 -3.64
N GLY A 915 62.65 10.84 -2.44
CA GLY A 915 62.84 11.67 -1.26
C GLY A 915 61.80 11.41 -0.19
N ARG A 916 61.42 12.44 0.57
CA ARG A 916 60.45 12.36 1.65
C ARG A 916 59.46 13.53 1.60
N ILE A 917 58.18 13.28 1.83
CA ILE A 917 57.12 14.30 1.80
C ILE A 917 56.00 13.93 2.78
N ASN A 918 55.39 14.90 3.45
CA ASN A 918 54.11 14.68 4.14
C ASN A 918 53.02 15.58 3.52
N PRO A 919 52.07 15.00 2.76
CA PRO A 919 51.03 15.77 2.08
C PRO A 919 49.95 16.31 3.04
N LEU A 920 49.91 15.86 4.29
CA LEU A 920 48.97 16.32 5.32
C LEU A 920 49.57 17.40 6.25
N ALA A 921 50.86 17.73 6.10
CA ALA A 921 51.51 18.79 6.86
C ALA A 921 50.96 20.17 6.44
N GLN A 922 50.68 21.04 7.42
CA GLN A 922 50.34 22.43 7.19
C GLN A 922 51.25 23.32 8.07
N PRO A 923 52.19 24.09 7.48
CA PRO A 923 52.54 24.16 6.05
C PRO A 923 53.20 22.86 5.51
N LEU A 924 53.29 22.73 4.19
CA LEU A 924 53.85 21.56 3.52
C LEU A 924 55.33 21.36 3.89
N ALA A 925 55.72 20.14 4.29
CA ALA A 925 57.10 19.77 4.56
C ALA A 925 57.56 18.66 3.61
N LEU A 926 58.75 18.82 3.01
CA LEU A 926 59.31 17.87 2.03
C LEU A 926 60.85 17.96 1.95
N ASP A 927 61.48 16.89 1.47
CA ASP A 927 62.91 16.75 1.19
C ASP A 927 63.04 15.81 -0.03
N VAL A 928 62.97 16.38 -1.24
CA VAL A 928 62.81 15.65 -2.49
C VAL A 928 63.98 15.93 -3.44
N GLN A 929 64.50 14.87 -4.04
CA GLN A 929 65.44 14.92 -5.14
C GLN A 929 64.74 14.49 -6.43
N ALA A 930 64.96 15.21 -7.52
CA ALA A 930 64.40 14.85 -8.83
C ALA A 930 65.49 14.92 -9.89
N LYS A 931 65.54 13.91 -10.74
CA LYS A 931 66.45 13.78 -11.86
C LYS A 931 65.64 13.72 -13.14
N VAL A 932 65.97 14.60 -14.07
CA VAL A 932 65.47 14.57 -15.43
C VAL A 932 66.68 14.39 -16.34
N ARG A 933 66.66 13.43 -17.25
CA ARG A 933 67.75 13.19 -18.20
C ARG A 933 67.27 13.33 -19.63
N ASP A 934 68.09 14.00 -20.43
CA ASP A 934 67.91 14.13 -21.88
C ASP A 934 66.56 14.75 -22.31
N LEU A 935 66.06 15.72 -21.53
CA LEU A 935 64.88 16.50 -21.91
C LEU A 935 65.20 17.42 -23.08
N GLU A 936 64.44 17.32 -24.16
CA GLU A 936 64.62 18.17 -25.34
C GLU A 936 64.28 19.63 -24.98
N LEU A 937 65.19 20.54 -25.29
CA LEU A 937 65.03 21.97 -24.98
C LEU A 937 64.12 22.75 -25.93
N PRO A 938 63.99 22.45 -27.24
CA PRO A 938 63.14 23.25 -28.13
C PRO A 938 61.67 23.38 -27.66
N PRO A 939 61.00 22.33 -27.13
CA PRO A 939 59.67 22.47 -26.53
C PRO A 939 59.59 23.47 -25.37
N LEU A 940 60.70 23.73 -24.66
CA LEU A 940 60.80 24.70 -23.55
C LEU A 940 61.03 26.14 -24.02
N SER A 941 61.10 26.38 -25.34
CA SER A 941 61.22 27.72 -25.92
C SER A 941 60.24 28.77 -25.37
N PRO A 942 58.97 28.46 -25.01
CA PRO A 942 58.08 29.46 -24.42
C PRO A 942 58.61 30.10 -23.13
N TYR A 943 59.30 29.34 -22.28
CA TYR A 943 59.92 29.89 -21.06
C TYR A 943 61.12 30.79 -21.42
N SER A 944 61.97 30.35 -22.36
CA SER A 944 63.11 31.17 -22.80
C SER A 944 62.67 32.44 -23.52
N ALA A 945 61.60 32.38 -24.31
CA ALA A 945 60.98 33.54 -24.95
C ALA A 945 60.49 34.57 -23.93
N LYS A 946 59.80 34.13 -22.86
CA LYS A 946 59.26 35.01 -21.80
C LYS A 946 60.37 35.66 -20.96
N TYR A 947 61.41 34.92 -20.59
CA TYR A 947 62.41 35.38 -19.61
C TYR A 947 63.74 35.84 -20.22
N ALA A 948 64.15 35.31 -21.38
CA ALA A 948 65.39 35.65 -22.07
C ALA A 948 65.17 36.38 -23.41
N GLY A 949 64.00 36.23 -24.04
CA GLY A 949 63.66 36.86 -25.32
C GLY A 949 64.17 36.12 -26.55
N TYR A 950 64.61 34.87 -26.41
CA TYR A 950 65.12 34.02 -27.49
C TYR A 950 64.41 32.67 -27.49
N GLY A 951 64.17 32.09 -28.67
CA GLY A 951 63.73 30.70 -28.81
C GLY A 951 64.92 29.74 -28.80
N ILE A 952 64.69 28.50 -28.36
CA ILE A 952 65.74 27.47 -28.36
C ILE A 952 65.67 26.69 -29.67
N GLU A 953 66.77 26.70 -30.41
CA GLU A 953 66.86 25.98 -31.70
C GLU A 953 67.18 24.51 -31.51
N ARG A 954 68.07 24.19 -30.56
CA ARG A 954 68.56 22.84 -30.32
C ARG A 954 69.12 22.72 -28.91
N GLY A 955 69.14 21.49 -28.40
CA GLY A 955 69.87 21.10 -27.20
C GLY A 955 69.07 20.18 -26.31
N LYS A 956 69.77 19.55 -25.36
CA LYS A 956 69.17 18.69 -24.34
C LYS A 956 69.47 19.22 -22.95
N LEU A 957 68.58 18.93 -22.03
CA LEU A 957 68.61 19.36 -20.65
C LEU A 957 68.58 18.12 -19.76
N SER A 958 69.59 18.03 -18.90
CA SER A 958 69.56 17.15 -17.74
C SER A 958 69.56 18.00 -16.48
N VAL A 959 68.68 17.68 -15.54
CA VAL A 959 68.52 18.44 -14.29
C VAL A 959 68.60 17.50 -13.12
N ASP A 960 69.38 17.87 -12.11
CA ASP A 960 69.35 17.31 -10.77
C ASP A 960 68.85 18.37 -9.79
N LEU A 961 67.65 18.18 -9.26
CA LEU A 961 66.99 19.04 -8.29
C LEU A 961 67.10 18.40 -6.90
N ALA A 962 67.37 19.21 -5.87
CA ALA A 962 67.26 18.79 -4.46
C ALA A 962 66.57 19.89 -3.67
N TYR A 963 65.32 19.67 -3.27
CA TYR A 963 64.42 20.66 -2.68
C TYR A 963 64.01 20.22 -1.29
N ARG A 964 64.22 21.08 -0.29
CA ARG A 964 63.81 20.85 1.10
C ARG A 964 62.97 22.02 1.61
N ILE A 965 61.82 21.72 2.21
CA ILE A 965 60.96 22.66 2.90
C ILE A 965 60.86 22.22 4.36
N ASP A 966 61.36 23.05 5.27
CA ASP A 966 61.29 22.84 6.70
C ASP A 966 59.86 23.15 7.24
N PRO A 967 59.44 22.59 8.38
CA PRO A 967 58.07 22.74 8.90
C PRO A 967 57.63 24.18 9.21
N ASP A 968 58.58 25.12 9.31
CA ASP A 968 58.34 26.56 9.47
C ASP A 968 58.13 27.29 8.13
N GLY A 969 58.20 26.57 7.01
CA GLY A 969 58.02 27.09 5.65
C GLY A 969 59.29 27.66 5.02
N GLN A 970 60.48 27.34 5.53
CA GLN A 970 61.75 27.71 4.88
C GLN A 970 62.10 26.74 3.74
N LEU A 971 62.31 27.28 2.55
CA LEU A 971 62.76 26.56 1.35
C LEU A 971 64.28 26.65 1.24
N SER A 972 64.93 25.52 1.05
CA SER A 972 66.29 25.39 0.54
C SER A 972 66.30 24.45 -0.66
N ALA A 973 66.78 24.92 -1.81
CA ALA A 973 66.79 24.19 -3.06
C ALA A 973 68.18 24.27 -3.73
N SER A 974 68.61 23.18 -4.35
CA SER A 974 69.77 23.11 -5.23
C SER A 974 69.32 22.66 -6.60
N ASN A 975 69.78 23.35 -7.64
CA ASN A 975 69.42 23.07 -9.03
C ASN A 975 70.70 22.90 -9.84
N GLN A 976 71.10 21.67 -10.12
CA GLN A 976 72.17 21.40 -11.09
C GLN A 976 71.55 21.20 -12.47
N ILE A 977 71.95 22.05 -13.40
CA ILE A 977 71.40 22.15 -14.75
C ILE A 977 72.54 21.87 -15.72
N ILE A 978 72.42 20.77 -16.47
CA ILE A 978 73.37 20.35 -17.49
C ILE A 978 72.70 20.53 -18.85
N LEU A 979 73.21 21.43 -19.67
CA LEU A 979 72.71 21.71 -21.02
C LEU A 979 73.70 21.15 -22.02
N ASN A 980 73.27 20.24 -22.88
CA ASN A 980 74.07 19.63 -23.93
C ASN A 980 73.74 20.28 -25.27
N GLN A 981 74.74 20.91 -25.88
CA GLN A 981 74.68 21.49 -27.22
C GLN A 981 73.54 22.50 -27.40
N LEU A 982 73.31 23.35 -26.39
CA LEU A 982 72.30 24.40 -26.42
C LEU A 982 72.63 25.46 -27.48
N SER A 983 71.68 25.73 -28.37
CA SER A 983 71.73 26.88 -29.28
C SER A 983 70.44 27.69 -29.22
N PHE A 984 70.58 29.02 -29.22
CA PHE A 984 69.47 29.96 -29.33
C PHE A 984 69.33 30.45 -30.75
N GLY A 985 68.08 30.61 -31.20
CA GLY A 985 67.77 31.26 -32.47
C GLY A 985 67.89 32.77 -32.40
N GLU A 986 67.28 33.45 -33.37
CA GLU A 986 67.20 34.91 -33.37
C GLU A 986 66.33 35.45 -32.23
N ARG A 987 66.61 36.70 -31.84
CA ARG A 987 65.82 37.39 -30.82
C ARG A 987 64.39 37.55 -31.32
N ILE A 988 63.43 37.35 -30.42
CA ILE A 988 62.01 37.51 -30.74
C ILE A 988 61.67 39.00 -30.75
N GLU A 989 61.21 39.51 -31.90
CA GLU A 989 60.78 40.90 -32.06
C GLU A 989 59.62 41.23 -31.10
N GLY A 990 59.71 42.37 -30.40
CA GLY A 990 58.70 42.80 -29.43
C GLY A 990 58.73 42.12 -28.06
N SER A 991 59.74 41.29 -27.76
CA SER A 991 59.87 40.64 -26.44
C SER A 991 60.03 41.65 -25.29
N THR A 992 59.25 41.45 -24.22
CA THR A 992 59.35 42.21 -22.96
C THR A 992 60.50 41.76 -22.05
N ALA A 993 61.24 40.71 -22.45
CA ALA A 993 62.36 40.18 -21.68
C ALA A 993 63.60 41.11 -21.74
N PRO A 994 64.42 41.19 -20.67
CA PRO A 994 65.66 41.96 -20.68
C PRO A 994 66.58 41.57 -21.85
N ASN A 995 67.30 42.54 -22.44
CA ASN A 995 68.21 42.27 -23.55
C ASN A 995 69.54 41.68 -23.05
N LEU A 996 69.52 40.39 -22.72
CA LEU A 996 70.68 39.63 -22.25
C LEU A 996 71.49 39.06 -23.43
N PRO A 997 72.84 39.11 -23.40
CA PRO A 997 73.70 38.53 -24.44
C PRO A 997 73.79 36.99 -24.30
N VAL A 998 72.67 36.29 -24.39
CA VAL A 998 72.58 34.85 -24.09
C VAL A 998 73.42 33.96 -25.02
N LYS A 999 73.55 34.32 -26.31
CA LYS A 999 74.41 33.60 -27.27
C LYS A 999 75.89 33.66 -26.84
N LEU A 1000 76.34 34.81 -26.33
CA LEU A 1000 77.69 34.98 -25.78
C LEU A 1000 77.87 34.17 -24.50
N ALA A 1001 76.86 34.19 -23.60
CA ALA A 1001 76.90 33.43 -22.36
C ALA A 1001 77.01 31.92 -22.61
N VAL A 1002 76.25 31.38 -23.58
CA VAL A 1002 76.35 29.98 -24.00
C VAL A 1002 77.75 29.67 -24.53
N ALA A 1003 78.31 30.52 -25.40
CA ALA A 1003 79.65 30.31 -25.97
C ALA A 1003 80.77 30.36 -24.92
N LEU A 1004 80.58 31.11 -23.82
CA LEU A 1004 81.56 31.22 -22.74
C LEU A 1004 81.43 30.12 -21.68
N LEU A 1005 80.21 29.64 -21.43
CA LEU A 1005 79.93 28.63 -20.40
C LEU A 1005 80.01 27.20 -20.93
N ALA A 1006 79.89 27.00 -22.24
CA ALA A 1006 79.97 25.68 -22.86
C ALA A 1006 81.42 25.18 -22.96
N ASP A 1007 81.65 23.92 -22.65
CA ASP A 1007 82.94 23.26 -22.85
C ASP A 1007 83.20 22.88 -24.32
N ARG A 1008 84.33 22.20 -24.59
CA ARG A 1008 84.69 21.71 -25.94
C ARG A 1008 83.70 20.72 -26.56
N ASN A 1009 82.81 20.13 -25.77
CA ASN A 1009 81.77 19.20 -26.20
C ASN A 1009 80.40 19.89 -26.28
N GLY A 1010 80.33 21.20 -26.03
CA GLY A 1010 79.10 21.98 -26.01
C GLY A 1010 78.26 21.79 -24.73
N VAL A 1011 78.86 21.35 -23.63
CA VAL A 1011 78.16 21.09 -22.35
C VAL A 1011 78.29 22.28 -21.42
N ILE A 1012 77.16 22.76 -20.87
CA ILE A 1012 77.11 23.80 -19.83
C ILE A 1012 76.58 23.16 -18.54
N ASP A 1013 77.35 23.18 -17.47
CA ASP A 1013 76.95 22.68 -16.14
C ASP A 1013 76.87 23.84 -15.15
N ILE A 1014 75.67 24.13 -14.66
CA ILE A 1014 75.37 25.25 -13.76
C ILE A 1014 74.70 24.72 -12.51
N ASN A 1015 75.24 25.05 -11.34
CA ASN A 1015 74.57 24.83 -10.06
C ASN A 1015 74.00 26.14 -9.49
N LEU A 1016 72.69 26.19 -9.29
CA LEU A 1016 71.94 27.34 -8.77
C LEU A 1016 71.26 26.99 -7.44
N PRO A 1017 71.87 27.33 -6.29
CA PRO A 1017 71.18 27.23 -5.01
C PRO A 1017 70.15 28.35 -4.85
N VAL A 1018 68.98 28.02 -4.31
CA VAL A 1018 67.86 28.93 -4.02
C VAL A 1018 67.43 28.75 -2.58
N SER A 1019 67.28 29.83 -1.81
CA SER A 1019 66.76 29.77 -0.44
C SER A 1019 65.82 30.94 -0.13
N GLY A 1020 64.82 30.73 0.74
CA GLY A 1020 63.86 31.76 1.15
C GLY A 1020 62.63 31.20 1.87
N SER A 1021 61.77 32.08 2.40
CA SER A 1021 60.50 31.70 3.04
C SER A 1021 59.39 31.56 2.02
N LEU A 1022 58.57 30.50 2.11
CA LEU A 1022 57.34 30.38 1.30
C LEU A 1022 56.25 31.38 1.72
N ASN A 1023 56.33 31.91 2.94
CA ASN A 1023 55.34 32.84 3.49
C ASN A 1023 55.63 34.32 3.12
N ASP A 1024 56.84 34.64 2.62
CA ASP A 1024 57.24 35.97 2.15
C ASP A 1024 58.24 35.84 0.96
N PRO A 1025 57.78 35.93 -0.31
CA PRO A 1025 58.52 35.48 -1.48
C PRO A 1025 59.56 36.49 -2.01
N GLN A 1026 60.47 36.98 -1.16
CA GLN A 1026 61.63 37.77 -1.59
C GLN A 1026 62.85 36.87 -1.86
N PHE A 1027 62.88 36.18 -3.01
CA PHE A 1027 63.99 35.30 -3.39
C PHE A 1027 65.25 36.09 -3.77
N ARG A 1028 66.37 35.89 -3.05
CA ARG A 1028 67.63 36.62 -3.23
C ARG A 1028 68.51 36.01 -4.35
N LEU A 1029 68.21 36.32 -5.61
CA LEU A 1029 68.93 35.77 -6.78
C LEU A 1029 70.16 36.60 -7.26
N GLY A 1030 70.26 37.87 -6.83
CA GLY A 1030 71.21 38.84 -7.38
C GLY A 1030 72.73 38.53 -7.25
N PRO A 1031 73.25 37.98 -6.14
CA PRO A 1031 74.69 37.84 -5.95
C PRO A 1031 75.33 36.59 -6.57
N ILE A 1032 74.53 35.60 -7.01
CA ILE A 1032 75.02 34.28 -7.45
C ILE A 1032 75.35 34.27 -8.95
N ILE A 1033 74.53 34.93 -9.78
CA ILE A 1033 74.69 34.97 -11.25
C ILE A 1033 76.00 35.68 -11.65
N VAL A 1034 76.36 36.77 -10.97
CA VAL A 1034 77.58 37.54 -11.28
C VAL A 1034 78.85 36.75 -10.93
N LYS A 1035 78.83 35.95 -9.84
CA LYS A 1035 79.99 35.15 -9.42
C LYS A 1035 80.29 33.96 -10.34
N LEU A 1036 79.28 33.41 -11.02
CA LEU A 1036 79.44 32.27 -11.93
C LEU A 1036 80.13 32.66 -13.23
N ILE A 1037 79.86 33.86 -13.76
CA ILE A 1037 80.42 34.35 -15.03
C ILE A 1037 81.87 34.81 -14.88
N PHE A 1038 82.25 35.41 -13.73
CA PHE A 1038 83.58 36.01 -13.56
C PHE A 1038 84.68 35.06 -13.04
N ASN A 1039 84.36 33.82 -12.64
CA ASN A 1039 85.35 32.85 -12.17
C ASN A 1039 85.83 31.85 -13.25
N LEU A 1040 85.32 31.92 -14.49
CA LEU A 1040 85.64 30.98 -15.56
C LEU A 1040 86.44 31.61 -16.72
N ILE A 1041 87.37 32.52 -16.44
CA ILE A 1041 88.24 33.11 -17.48
C ILE A 1041 89.70 32.74 -17.21
N GLY A 1042 90.20 31.82 -18.04
CA GLY A 1042 91.59 31.38 -18.03
C GLY A 1042 91.95 30.43 -19.17
N LYS A 1043 91.90 30.94 -20.42
CA LYS A 1043 92.41 30.38 -21.70
C LYS A 1043 91.65 29.21 -22.36
N ALA A 1044 91.02 29.50 -23.50
CA ALA A 1044 91.15 28.70 -24.73
C ALA A 1044 90.77 29.55 -25.96
N ILE A 1045 91.53 29.39 -27.05
CA ILE A 1045 91.41 30.08 -28.35
C ILE A 1045 91.11 29.03 -29.42
N THR A 1046 90.36 29.48 -30.44
CA THR A 1046 90.12 28.94 -31.80
C THR A 1046 89.26 27.68 -31.97
N SER A 1047 88.08 27.94 -32.53
CA SER A 1047 87.08 27.04 -33.13
C SER A 1047 87.68 26.10 -34.20
N PRO A 1048 87.29 24.80 -34.20
CA PRO A 1048 87.49 23.95 -35.35
C PRO A 1048 86.15 23.53 -35.96
N PHE A 1049 85.93 23.91 -37.22
CA PHE A 1049 85.57 23.03 -38.35
C PHE A 1049 84.62 23.70 -39.35
N ALA A 1050 85.16 23.87 -40.55
CA ALA A 1050 84.45 23.91 -41.82
C ALA A 1050 84.57 22.54 -42.51
N LEU A 1051 83.56 22.22 -43.33
CA LEU A 1051 83.53 21.23 -44.41
C LEU A 1051 83.41 19.74 -44.07
N ILE A 1052 82.16 19.23 -44.04
CA ILE A 1052 81.78 17.98 -44.73
C ILE A 1052 80.38 18.16 -45.34
N ALA A 1053 80.30 18.63 -46.58
CA ALA A 1053 79.11 18.59 -47.43
C ALA A 1053 79.56 18.07 -48.80
N GLY A 1054 79.35 16.78 -49.07
CA GLY A 1054 79.79 16.20 -50.35
C GLY A 1054 79.62 14.71 -50.57
N ALA A 1055 78.96 13.94 -49.70
CA ALA A 1055 78.90 12.47 -49.87
C ALA A 1055 77.49 11.83 -49.79
N PHE A 1056 76.41 12.62 -49.85
CA PHE A 1056 75.03 12.10 -49.89
C PHE A 1056 74.31 12.36 -51.23
N ALA A 1057 75.00 12.86 -52.25
CA ALA A 1057 74.45 13.08 -53.59
C ALA A 1057 74.96 12.00 -54.56
N ALA A 1058 74.39 10.80 -54.50
CA ALA A 1058 74.46 9.83 -55.59
C ALA A 1058 73.22 8.92 -55.55
N ASP A 1059 72.30 9.18 -56.50
CA ASP A 1059 71.12 8.42 -56.91
C ASP A 1059 70.28 7.72 -55.81
N GLY A 1060 69.36 8.49 -55.22
CA GLY A 1060 68.23 7.99 -54.42
C GLY A 1060 67.29 9.14 -54.03
N PRO A 1061 66.00 8.87 -53.76
CA PRO A 1061 65.06 9.90 -53.32
C PRO A 1061 65.58 10.62 -52.07
N ASP A 1062 65.38 11.93 -51.99
CA ASP A 1062 65.94 12.82 -50.97
C ASP A 1062 65.62 12.30 -49.55
N MET A 1063 66.59 11.64 -48.93
CA MET A 1063 66.44 11.01 -47.62
C MET A 1063 66.43 12.04 -46.48
N SER A 1064 66.54 13.33 -46.78
CA SER A 1064 66.52 14.41 -45.80
C SER A 1064 65.12 14.87 -45.39
N GLN A 1065 64.04 14.41 -46.05
CA GLN A 1065 62.67 14.86 -45.79
C GLN A 1065 61.70 13.70 -45.65
N VAL A 1066 60.88 13.72 -44.59
CA VAL A 1066 59.80 12.76 -44.35
C VAL A 1066 58.46 13.47 -44.55
N ALA A 1067 57.70 13.04 -45.56
CA ALA A 1067 56.42 13.67 -45.89
C ALA A 1067 55.29 13.26 -44.92
N PHE A 1068 54.39 14.20 -44.65
CA PHE A 1068 53.18 14.01 -43.86
C PHE A 1068 51.95 14.46 -44.65
N ALA A 1069 50.78 13.90 -44.30
CA ALA A 1069 49.51 14.43 -44.79
C ALA A 1069 49.23 15.82 -44.15
N PRO A 1070 48.59 16.76 -44.90
CA PRO A 1070 48.23 18.08 -44.37
C PRO A 1070 47.45 17.97 -43.06
N GLY A 1071 47.88 18.71 -42.03
CA GLY A 1071 47.22 18.73 -40.72
C GLY A 1071 47.41 17.49 -39.85
N SER A 1072 48.20 16.50 -40.29
CA SER A 1072 48.45 15.24 -39.56
C SER A 1072 49.92 15.04 -39.23
N ALA A 1073 50.19 14.44 -38.07
CA ALA A 1073 51.51 13.94 -37.66
C ALA A 1073 51.62 12.40 -37.74
N ALA A 1074 50.64 11.73 -38.36
CA ALA A 1074 50.70 10.28 -38.55
C ALA A 1074 51.68 9.93 -39.69
N LEU A 1075 52.65 9.04 -39.40
CA LEU A 1075 53.56 8.49 -40.40
C LEU A 1075 52.79 7.56 -41.35
N ALA A 1076 52.75 7.91 -42.63
CA ALA A 1076 52.28 7.03 -43.70
C ALA A 1076 53.24 5.87 -43.94
N ASP A 1077 52.77 4.79 -44.58
CA ASP A 1077 53.58 3.59 -44.83
C ASP A 1077 54.86 3.88 -45.65
N GLU A 1078 54.80 4.85 -46.56
CA GLU A 1078 55.95 5.31 -47.33
C GLU A 1078 57.02 5.97 -46.44
N GLY A 1079 56.61 6.91 -45.58
CA GLY A 1079 57.51 7.56 -44.63
C GLY A 1079 58.12 6.58 -43.61
N ARG A 1080 57.39 5.54 -43.20
CA ARG A 1080 57.92 4.47 -42.33
C ARG A 1080 59.04 3.68 -42.99
N ARG A 1081 58.85 3.26 -44.26
CA ARG A 1081 59.89 2.54 -45.02
C ARG A 1081 61.13 3.40 -45.23
N GLN A 1082 60.96 4.69 -45.51
CA GLN A 1082 62.06 5.64 -45.64
C GLN A 1082 62.86 5.74 -44.33
N LEU A 1083 62.18 5.93 -43.19
CA LEU A 1083 62.83 6.01 -41.89
C LEU A 1083 63.54 4.72 -41.46
N GLU A 1084 63.05 3.56 -41.90
CA GLU A 1084 63.70 2.27 -41.65
C GLU A 1084 65.08 2.20 -42.34
N SER A 1085 65.19 2.76 -43.55
CA SER A 1085 66.49 2.91 -44.24
C SER A 1085 67.43 3.92 -43.56
N VAL A 1086 66.88 5.03 -43.05
CA VAL A 1086 67.64 6.04 -42.28
C VAL A 1086 68.18 5.44 -40.99
N ALA A 1087 67.38 4.65 -40.27
CA ALA A 1087 67.82 3.95 -39.05
C ALA A 1087 68.99 3.00 -39.32
N GLN A 1088 68.92 2.22 -40.42
CA GLN A 1088 69.99 1.32 -40.83
C GLN A 1088 71.28 2.08 -41.23
N ALA A 1089 71.14 3.21 -41.93
CA ALA A 1089 72.26 4.08 -42.28
C ALA A 1089 72.94 4.70 -41.04
N LEU A 1090 72.16 5.14 -40.04
CA LEU A 1090 72.66 5.68 -38.78
C LEU A 1090 73.35 4.62 -37.91
N ALA A 1091 72.87 3.37 -37.93
CA ALA A 1091 73.51 2.26 -37.22
C ALA A 1091 74.94 1.99 -37.74
N SER A 1092 75.15 2.09 -39.05
CA SER A 1092 76.47 1.87 -39.68
C SER A 1092 77.48 3.01 -39.45
N ARG A 1093 77.04 4.20 -39.00
CA ARG A 1093 77.88 5.41 -38.87
C ARG A 1093 77.76 6.04 -37.48
N PRO A 1094 78.46 5.51 -36.45
CA PRO A 1094 78.28 5.95 -35.06
C PRO A 1094 78.70 7.40 -34.78
N ALA A 1095 79.51 8.02 -35.65
CA ALA A 1095 79.97 9.40 -35.51
C ALA A 1095 78.94 10.46 -35.97
N LEU A 1096 77.77 10.06 -36.49
CA LEU A 1096 76.74 10.99 -36.96
C LEU A 1096 75.61 11.15 -35.94
N GLN A 1097 75.20 12.39 -35.72
CA GLN A 1097 73.98 12.79 -35.01
C GLN A 1097 72.93 13.24 -36.01
N LEU A 1098 71.65 13.08 -35.65
CA LEU A 1098 70.52 13.50 -36.45
C LEU A 1098 69.65 14.49 -35.66
N THR A 1099 69.39 15.66 -36.23
CA THR A 1099 68.39 16.62 -35.73
C THR A 1099 67.15 16.55 -36.61
N VAL A 1100 65.99 16.38 -35.98
CA VAL A 1100 64.70 16.30 -36.66
C VAL A 1100 63.93 17.59 -36.43
N MET A 1101 63.54 18.28 -37.50
CA MET A 1101 62.73 19.50 -37.44
C MET A 1101 61.41 19.28 -38.15
N GLY A 1102 60.32 19.42 -37.41
CA GLY A 1102 58.99 19.41 -38.01
C GLY A 1102 58.67 20.74 -38.65
N HIS A 1103 58.05 20.68 -39.82
CA HIS A 1103 57.52 21.83 -40.51
C HIS A 1103 56.00 21.83 -40.41
N SER A 1104 55.45 23.03 -40.24
CA SER A 1104 54.03 23.31 -40.40
C SER A 1104 53.84 24.71 -40.95
N ASP A 1105 52.74 24.98 -41.63
CA ASP A 1105 52.39 26.33 -42.07
C ASP A 1105 50.90 26.60 -41.82
N LEU A 1106 50.61 27.76 -41.25
CA LEU A 1106 49.27 28.10 -40.81
C LEU A 1106 48.29 28.22 -41.98
N GLU A 1107 48.68 28.87 -43.09
CA GLU A 1107 47.78 29.07 -44.21
C GLU A 1107 47.69 27.81 -45.08
N ALA A 1108 48.83 27.20 -45.40
CA ALA A 1108 48.88 26.04 -46.28
C ALA A 1108 48.21 24.79 -45.66
N GLU A 1109 48.20 24.66 -44.34
CA GLU A 1109 47.66 23.47 -43.66
C GLU A 1109 46.32 23.70 -42.95
N ARG A 1110 45.77 24.92 -42.93
CA ARG A 1110 44.52 25.23 -42.20
C ARG A 1110 43.40 24.25 -42.50
N SER A 1111 43.08 24.04 -43.77
CA SER A 1111 41.98 23.16 -44.19
C SER A 1111 42.25 21.69 -43.86
N GLY A 1112 43.50 21.24 -44.06
CA GLY A 1112 43.94 19.89 -43.72
C GLY A 1112 43.86 19.62 -42.22
N TYR A 1113 44.28 20.57 -41.40
CA TYR A 1113 44.20 20.49 -39.94
C TYR A 1113 42.75 20.47 -39.45
N GLN A 1114 41.89 21.34 -39.98
CA GLN A 1114 40.45 21.34 -39.67
C GLN A 1114 39.80 20.01 -40.04
N ARG A 1115 40.13 19.46 -41.22
CA ARG A 1115 39.60 18.16 -41.67
C ARG A 1115 40.09 17.03 -40.77
N ALA A 1116 41.39 16.96 -40.49
CA ALA A 1116 41.96 15.94 -39.59
C ALA A 1116 41.35 16.01 -38.17
N ARG A 1117 41.07 17.21 -37.66
CA ARG A 1117 40.38 17.39 -36.37
C ARG A 1117 38.92 16.96 -36.43
N LEU A 1118 38.21 17.26 -37.51
CA LEU A 1118 36.85 16.78 -37.71
C LEU A 1118 36.82 15.24 -37.78
N ASP A 1119 37.70 14.62 -38.55
CA ASP A 1119 37.78 13.16 -38.66
C ASP A 1119 38.08 12.51 -37.31
N ALA A 1120 38.96 13.11 -36.51
CA ALA A 1120 39.23 12.68 -35.15
C ALA A 1120 37.99 12.81 -34.23
N GLN A 1121 37.17 13.86 -34.39
CA GLN A 1121 35.90 14.02 -33.66
C GLN A 1121 34.87 12.96 -34.06
N VAL A 1122 34.76 12.64 -35.36
CA VAL A 1122 33.87 11.59 -35.87
C VAL A 1122 34.32 10.21 -35.37
N GLN A 1123 35.62 9.91 -35.42
CA GLN A 1123 36.18 8.68 -34.83
C GLN A 1123 35.97 8.61 -33.31
N ALA A 1124 36.04 9.75 -32.61
CA ALA A 1124 35.72 9.83 -31.19
C ALA A 1124 34.22 9.58 -30.92
N GLU A 1125 33.32 10.02 -31.80
CA GLU A 1125 31.89 9.70 -31.67
C GLU A 1125 31.63 8.21 -31.93
N LYS A 1126 32.31 7.59 -32.90
CA LYS A 1126 32.24 6.14 -33.11
C LYS A 1126 32.71 5.37 -31.88
N ARG A 1127 33.82 5.80 -31.27
CA ARG A 1127 34.29 5.26 -29.98
C ARG A 1127 33.24 5.42 -28.88
N ARG A 1128 32.57 6.57 -28.81
CA ARG A 1128 31.46 6.81 -27.87
C ARG A 1128 30.26 5.90 -28.12
N GLN A 1129 29.85 5.70 -29.37
CA GLN A 1129 28.75 4.79 -29.70
C GLN A 1129 29.08 3.33 -29.35
N LEU A 1130 30.29 2.86 -29.70
CA LEU A 1130 30.76 1.53 -29.33
C LEU A 1130 30.79 1.35 -27.80
N ALA A 1131 31.35 2.32 -27.07
CA ALA A 1131 31.37 2.31 -25.62
C ALA A 1131 29.96 2.34 -24.97
N ARG A 1132 29.00 3.07 -25.55
CA ARG A 1132 27.60 3.09 -25.08
C ARG A 1132 26.86 1.79 -25.37
N SER A 1133 27.19 1.11 -26.46
CA SER A 1133 26.62 -0.18 -26.83
C SER A 1133 27.21 -1.37 -26.06
N GLY A 1134 28.27 -1.16 -25.26
CA GLY A 1134 28.99 -2.22 -24.56
C GLY A 1134 29.95 -3.04 -25.45
N SER A 1135 30.20 -2.59 -26.69
CA SER A 1135 31.11 -3.26 -27.63
C SER A 1135 32.57 -2.91 -27.33
N ALA A 1136 33.49 -3.86 -27.52
CA ALA A 1136 34.93 -3.63 -27.35
C ALA A 1136 35.42 -2.52 -28.29
N VAL A 1137 36.18 -1.56 -27.74
CA VAL A 1137 36.73 -0.43 -28.51
C VAL A 1137 38.18 -0.76 -28.90
N PRO A 1138 38.48 -0.98 -30.19
CA PRO A 1138 39.85 -1.27 -30.63
C PRO A 1138 40.75 -0.03 -30.52
N ALA A 1139 42.06 -0.26 -30.42
CA ALA A 1139 43.07 0.81 -30.26
C ALA A 1139 43.10 1.78 -31.45
N THR A 1140 42.72 1.31 -32.64
CA THR A 1140 42.52 2.12 -33.86
C THR A 1140 41.09 1.96 -34.35
N VAL A 1141 40.40 3.08 -34.58
CA VAL A 1141 38.99 3.10 -34.99
C VAL A 1141 38.87 3.71 -36.37
N SER A 1142 38.47 2.91 -37.35
CA SER A 1142 38.14 3.36 -38.70
C SER A 1142 36.64 3.67 -38.82
N VAL A 1143 36.31 4.71 -39.60
CA VAL A 1143 34.92 5.11 -39.90
C VAL A 1143 34.64 4.73 -41.35
N SER A 1144 33.59 3.95 -41.60
CA SER A 1144 33.19 3.60 -42.96
C SER A 1144 32.38 4.71 -43.62
N ALA A 1145 32.32 4.73 -44.95
CA ALA A 1145 31.53 5.71 -45.70
C ALA A 1145 30.02 5.65 -45.40
N GLN A 1146 29.51 4.48 -44.99
CA GLN A 1146 28.09 4.30 -44.64
C GLN A 1146 27.74 4.88 -43.26
N GLU A 1147 28.66 4.83 -42.30
CA GLU A 1147 28.43 5.31 -40.93
C GLU A 1147 28.72 6.81 -40.75
N TYR A 1148 29.50 7.40 -41.65
CA TYR A 1148 29.99 8.78 -41.54
C TYR A 1148 28.86 9.83 -41.38
N PRO A 1149 27.76 9.81 -42.17
CA PRO A 1149 26.72 10.83 -42.06
C PRO A 1149 26.05 10.87 -40.68
N ASP A 1150 25.76 9.70 -40.09
CA ASP A 1150 25.09 9.61 -38.80
C ASP A 1150 26.02 10.05 -37.65
N LEU A 1151 27.29 9.65 -37.72
CA LEU A 1151 28.30 10.07 -36.76
C LEU A 1151 28.54 11.58 -36.83
N LEU A 1152 28.67 12.13 -38.03
CA LEU A 1152 28.83 13.57 -38.25
C LEU A 1152 27.63 14.37 -37.73
N LYS A 1153 26.41 13.88 -37.97
CA LYS A 1153 25.18 14.51 -37.46
C LYS A 1153 25.16 14.59 -35.95
N GLU A 1154 25.63 13.55 -35.26
CA GLU A 1154 25.72 13.55 -33.81
C GLU A 1154 26.83 14.48 -33.29
N VAL A 1155 27.96 14.56 -33.99
CA VAL A 1155 29.02 15.54 -33.71
C VAL A 1155 28.49 16.97 -33.89
N TYR A 1156 27.77 17.25 -34.99
CA TYR A 1156 27.14 18.55 -35.26
C TYR A 1156 26.11 18.92 -34.19
N ARG A 1157 25.24 17.99 -33.82
CA ARG A 1157 24.20 18.22 -32.79
C ARG A 1157 24.81 18.63 -31.45
N ARG A 1158 26.01 18.14 -31.13
CA ARG A 1158 26.71 18.41 -29.86
C ARG A 1158 27.66 19.60 -29.89
N ALA A 1159 28.21 19.93 -31.05
CA ALA A 1159 29.19 20.99 -31.15
C ALA A 1159 28.59 22.34 -30.71
N ASP A 1160 29.37 23.12 -29.97
CA ASP A 1160 29.01 24.47 -29.56
C ASP A 1160 29.30 25.45 -30.70
N VAL A 1161 28.45 25.41 -31.71
CA VAL A 1161 28.51 26.25 -32.91
C VAL A 1161 27.17 26.93 -33.12
N ALA A 1162 27.18 28.13 -33.71
CA ALA A 1162 25.94 28.85 -34.01
C ALA A 1162 25.12 28.08 -35.05
N LYS A 1163 24.11 27.32 -34.59
CA LYS A 1163 23.26 26.47 -35.43
C LYS A 1163 22.11 27.28 -36.03
N PRO A 1164 21.87 27.26 -37.35
CA PRO A 1164 20.67 27.85 -37.93
C PRO A 1164 19.43 27.17 -37.33
N ARG A 1165 18.51 27.98 -36.82
CA ARG A 1165 17.27 27.50 -36.20
C ARG A 1165 16.12 27.52 -37.20
N ASN A 1166 15.21 26.55 -37.11
CA ASN A 1166 13.94 26.58 -37.82
C ASN A 1166 12.96 27.57 -37.16
N LEU A 1167 11.80 27.81 -37.77
CA LEU A 1167 10.79 28.76 -37.28
C LEU A 1167 10.23 28.42 -35.89
N VAL A 1168 10.55 27.25 -35.33
CA VAL A 1168 10.15 26.77 -33.99
C VAL A 1168 11.32 26.80 -33.00
N GLY A 1169 12.46 27.41 -33.36
CA GLY A 1169 13.62 27.57 -32.48
C GLY A 1169 14.51 26.34 -32.33
N LEU A 1170 14.23 25.24 -33.06
CA LEU A 1170 15.05 24.02 -33.06
C LEU A 1170 16.17 24.11 -34.11
N ALA A 1171 17.33 23.51 -33.84
CA ALA A 1171 18.43 23.46 -34.80
C ALA A 1171 18.00 22.73 -36.09
N LYS A 1172 18.18 23.38 -37.25
CA LYS A 1172 17.81 22.85 -38.57
C LYS A 1172 18.75 21.71 -38.95
N ASP A 1173 18.18 20.62 -39.47
CA ASP A 1173 18.95 19.54 -40.09
C ASP A 1173 19.46 20.01 -41.45
N ILE A 1174 20.78 20.10 -41.61
CA ILE A 1174 21.45 20.65 -42.80
C ILE A 1174 22.18 19.52 -43.54
N PRO A 1175 22.41 19.62 -44.86
CA PRO A 1175 23.21 18.65 -45.59
C PRO A 1175 24.59 18.38 -44.96
N VAL A 1176 25.12 17.16 -45.13
CA VAL A 1176 26.43 16.72 -44.60
C VAL A 1176 27.54 17.73 -44.90
N ALA A 1177 27.60 18.24 -46.14
CA ALA A 1177 28.60 19.24 -46.54
C ALA A 1177 28.51 20.55 -45.72
N ASP A 1178 27.32 20.98 -45.33
CA ASP A 1178 27.13 22.18 -44.52
C ASP A 1178 27.48 21.92 -43.04
N MET A 1179 27.21 20.70 -42.54
CA MET A 1179 27.68 20.28 -41.21
C MET A 1179 29.21 20.27 -41.14
N GLU A 1180 29.88 19.67 -42.14
CA GLU A 1180 31.34 19.67 -42.24
C GLU A 1180 31.90 21.09 -42.23
N LYS A 1181 31.32 21.98 -43.06
CA LYS A 1181 31.76 23.37 -43.17
C LYS A 1181 31.64 24.13 -41.84
N LEU A 1182 30.52 23.99 -41.13
CA LEU A 1182 30.32 24.64 -39.82
C LEU A 1182 31.25 24.07 -38.75
N LEU A 1183 31.44 22.75 -38.73
CA LEU A 1183 32.31 22.10 -37.76
C LEU A 1183 33.79 22.43 -38.01
N MET A 1184 34.23 22.40 -39.27
CA MET A 1184 35.59 22.79 -39.65
C MET A 1184 35.87 24.27 -39.33
N ALA A 1185 34.92 25.16 -39.58
CA ALA A 1185 35.06 26.58 -39.27
C ALA A 1185 35.20 26.86 -37.76
N ALA A 1186 34.65 25.98 -36.91
CA ALA A 1186 34.73 26.10 -35.46
C ALA A 1186 36.04 25.55 -34.87
N VAL A 1187 36.86 24.83 -35.64
CA VAL A 1187 38.16 24.35 -35.17
C VAL A 1187 39.14 25.53 -35.16
N PRO A 1188 39.67 25.95 -33.98
CA PRO A 1188 40.64 27.02 -33.90
C PRO A 1188 41.95 26.58 -34.55
N VAL A 1189 42.39 27.33 -35.55
CA VAL A 1189 43.69 27.15 -36.22
C VAL A 1189 44.51 28.42 -35.99
N ASN A 1190 45.37 28.36 -34.99
CA ASN A 1190 46.28 29.42 -34.60
C ASN A 1190 47.75 28.95 -34.70
N GLU A 1191 48.69 29.86 -34.48
CA GLU A 1191 50.11 29.55 -34.56
C GLU A 1191 50.55 28.49 -33.54
N ASP A 1192 49.91 28.44 -32.37
CA ASP A 1192 50.18 27.43 -31.35
C ASP A 1192 49.82 26.02 -31.84
N ALA A 1193 48.65 25.85 -32.47
CA ALA A 1193 48.23 24.58 -33.07
C ALA A 1193 49.18 24.10 -34.18
N MET A 1194 49.73 25.03 -34.97
CA MET A 1194 50.74 24.69 -35.98
C MET A 1194 52.06 24.29 -35.33
N ARG A 1195 52.49 25.00 -34.28
CA ARG A 1195 53.69 24.66 -33.51
C ARG A 1195 53.59 23.26 -32.90
N GLU A 1196 52.47 22.94 -32.27
CA GLU A 1196 52.21 21.59 -31.75
C GLU A 1196 52.26 20.54 -32.84
N LEU A 1197 51.68 20.81 -34.02
CA LEU A 1197 51.70 19.90 -35.16
C LEU A 1197 53.12 19.66 -35.68
N ALA A 1198 53.93 20.71 -35.84
CA ALA A 1198 55.32 20.60 -36.24
C ALA A 1198 56.13 19.80 -35.21
N VAL A 1199 56.00 20.11 -33.92
CA VAL A 1199 56.66 19.32 -32.86
C VAL A 1199 56.23 17.86 -32.92
N ALA A 1200 54.93 17.58 -33.03
CA ALA A 1200 54.41 16.22 -33.10
C ALA A 1200 54.96 15.42 -34.30
N ARG A 1201 55.18 16.05 -35.45
CA ARG A 1201 55.84 15.41 -36.61
C ARG A 1201 57.29 15.05 -36.33
N ALA A 1202 58.04 15.97 -35.73
CA ALA A 1202 59.43 15.73 -35.37
C ALA A 1202 59.56 14.60 -34.34
N VAL A 1203 58.68 14.60 -33.34
CA VAL A 1203 58.58 13.52 -32.34
C VAL A 1203 58.20 12.20 -33.00
N ALA A 1204 57.18 12.15 -33.87
CA ALA A 1204 56.77 10.92 -34.53
C ALA A 1204 57.92 10.26 -35.32
N VAL A 1205 58.74 11.06 -36.00
CA VAL A 1205 59.95 10.57 -36.68
C VAL A 1205 60.98 10.06 -35.69
N LYS A 1206 61.31 10.85 -34.66
CA LYS A 1206 62.30 10.50 -33.63
C LYS A 1206 61.91 9.20 -32.92
N ASP A 1207 60.65 9.08 -32.49
CA ASP A 1207 60.10 7.90 -31.83
C ASP A 1207 60.18 6.67 -32.73
N PHE A 1208 59.86 6.81 -34.00
CA PHE A 1208 60.01 5.70 -34.93
C PHE A 1208 61.49 5.26 -35.02
N LEU A 1209 62.43 6.18 -35.13
CA LEU A 1209 63.86 5.86 -35.19
C LEU A 1209 64.39 5.23 -33.88
N SER A 1210 63.91 5.68 -32.72
CA SER A 1210 64.31 5.12 -31.43
C SER A 1210 63.84 3.67 -31.26
N THR A 1211 62.64 3.32 -31.74
CA THR A 1211 62.15 1.92 -31.74
C THR A 1211 63.01 0.97 -32.59
N ARG A 1212 63.86 1.50 -33.49
CA ARG A 1212 64.79 0.74 -34.35
C ARG A 1212 66.23 0.76 -33.84
N SER A 1213 66.41 0.96 -32.53
CA SER A 1213 67.70 0.88 -31.82
C SER A 1213 68.74 1.93 -32.22
N VAL A 1214 68.33 3.08 -32.76
CA VAL A 1214 69.21 4.25 -32.87
C VAL A 1214 69.37 4.87 -31.47
N PRO A 1215 70.61 5.05 -30.95
CA PRO A 1215 70.83 5.63 -29.63
C PRO A 1215 70.21 7.02 -29.48
N GLU A 1216 69.46 7.25 -28.40
CA GLU A 1216 68.74 8.52 -28.18
C GLU A 1216 69.68 9.72 -28.04
N ASP A 1217 70.90 9.54 -27.53
CA ASP A 1217 71.92 10.59 -27.42
C ASP A 1217 72.33 11.17 -28.79
N ARG A 1218 72.11 10.42 -29.88
CA ARG A 1218 72.40 10.83 -31.27
C ARG A 1218 71.21 11.47 -31.97
N LEU A 1219 70.02 11.43 -31.39
CA LEU A 1219 68.80 12.01 -31.95
C LEU A 1219 68.45 13.30 -31.21
N PHE A 1220 68.29 14.39 -31.92
CA PHE A 1220 67.89 15.69 -31.38
C PHE A 1220 66.59 16.15 -32.03
N LEU A 1221 65.76 16.86 -31.27
CA LEU A 1221 64.72 17.68 -31.87
C LEU A 1221 65.27 19.07 -32.16
N GLY A 1222 64.90 19.63 -33.30
CA GLY A 1222 65.16 21.04 -33.61
C GLY A 1222 63.91 21.89 -33.43
N ALA A 1223 64.08 23.21 -33.44
CA ALA A 1223 62.96 24.15 -33.37
C ALA A 1223 61.94 23.91 -34.50
N PRO A 1224 60.63 23.91 -34.17
CA PRO A 1224 59.59 23.76 -35.18
C PRO A 1224 59.60 24.94 -36.14
N ARG A 1225 59.44 24.67 -37.43
CA ARG A 1225 59.39 25.67 -38.49
C ARG A 1225 57.94 25.94 -38.87
N LEU A 1226 57.48 27.16 -38.67
CA LEU A 1226 56.05 27.54 -38.75
C LEU A 1226 55.64 28.28 -40.04
N LYS A 1227 56.58 28.41 -40.98
CA LYS A 1227 56.36 29.08 -42.27
C LYS A 1227 56.84 28.19 -43.41
N ALA A 1228 56.06 28.12 -44.48
CA ALA A 1228 56.45 27.45 -45.71
C ALA A 1228 57.65 28.15 -46.37
N ALA A 1229 58.54 27.37 -46.97
CA ALA A 1229 59.68 27.87 -47.74
C ALA A 1229 59.68 27.23 -49.14
N GLY A 1230 59.47 28.05 -50.18
CA GLY A 1230 59.42 27.64 -51.60
C GLY A 1230 58.01 27.30 -52.11
N ASP A 1231 57.79 27.46 -53.42
CA ASP A 1231 56.48 27.33 -54.09
C ASP A 1231 55.94 25.88 -54.16
N ALA A 1232 56.76 24.87 -53.84
CA ALA A 1232 56.40 23.45 -53.86
C ALA A 1232 56.41 22.80 -52.46
N TRP A 1233 56.32 23.59 -51.39
CA TRP A 1233 56.40 23.11 -50.01
C TRP A 1233 55.29 22.10 -49.68
N LYS A 1234 55.65 21.03 -48.97
CA LYS A 1234 54.73 20.02 -48.45
C LYS A 1234 54.91 19.86 -46.94
N PRO A 1235 53.86 19.42 -46.22
CA PRO A 1235 53.99 19.10 -44.80
C PRO A 1235 55.04 18.01 -44.60
N GLN A 1236 56.07 18.29 -43.80
CA GLN A 1236 57.24 17.42 -43.71
C GLN A 1236 57.94 17.52 -42.36
N ALA A 1237 58.80 16.54 -42.08
CA ALA A 1237 59.89 16.68 -41.12
C ALA A 1237 61.23 16.62 -41.86
N GLU A 1238 62.11 17.57 -41.59
CA GLU A 1238 63.47 17.64 -42.12
C GLU A 1238 64.45 16.92 -41.19
N LEU A 1239 65.37 16.18 -41.79
CA LEU A 1239 66.41 15.36 -41.15
C LEU A 1239 67.78 15.98 -41.44
N GLN A 1240 68.37 16.63 -40.45
CA GLN A 1240 69.69 17.24 -40.56
C GLN A 1240 70.75 16.39 -39.88
N LEU A 1241 71.78 15.98 -40.63
CA LEU A 1241 72.92 15.23 -40.12
C LEU A 1241 74.03 16.17 -39.68
N ALA A 1242 74.63 15.91 -38.52
CA ALA A 1242 75.81 16.60 -38.02
C ALA A 1242 76.84 15.61 -37.47
N PRO A 1243 78.15 15.89 -37.55
CA PRO A 1243 79.15 15.10 -36.83
C PRO A 1243 78.98 15.26 -35.31
N ARG A 1244 79.29 14.20 -34.56
CA ARG A 1244 79.18 14.12 -33.10
C ARG A 1244 80.21 14.97 -32.36
#